data_AF-A0A9D5T2Y6-F1
#
_entry.id   AF-A0A9D5T2Y6-F1
#
_cell.length_a   1.000
_cell.length_b   1.000
_cell.length_c   1.000
_cell.angle_alpha   90.00
_cell.angle_beta   90.00
_cell.angle_gamma   90.00
#
_symmetry.space_group_name_H-M   'P 1'
#
loop_
_entity.id
_entity.type
_entity.pdbx_description
1 polymer ?
#
loop_
_entity_poly.entity_id
_entity_poly.type
_entity_poly.pdbx_seq_one_letter_code
_entity_poly.pdbx_strand_id
1 'polypeptide(L)'
;MENNENFDIKNFISPDVSCAPVYVWVWNDVCTQGIIDAQLKEMQKLGIRAFYILAEPKNFRPDSMSTNFEPDYLSEEYFQLCAYAVEKGKDLGMQCWIYDEGGWPSGSACGKVIEDHPEYSRQVLKTYDRSFSAGEVYKKTKAYVLACFLNNKEIIEEGYVFKENAVVNEYVAEKENSAYPDLLNKNSTEYFIKITHEKYASVLKNALGKNVTAVFTDEPKVSPDSFNKDLADAYENLYGDSVIPYLPLIAGKVAPTEENIHILYGWYDLCSKMFCNNFLLPCKKWANENNIAFTGHMDMDHSPMGCIRGGGNFNLMRSLRCMDIPGVDVIKRQIYPEDKIKEKDDFNGYNGFFPRYASSAAAQNGTKIAMSEILGVTGAAVSYDIMRYIVGYQAVRSINIFNLFNFPLGRKGQLLAQELPVFTENQPYYKFLSGFNRYVERLSYISSLGERVYKTALYYPVHDFHGGLKAESVAGEFDFLGRQLEDMMVDFDIVDDDVIETSQGIDNGCLKIGRASYKHIVIPENAFVPEKIQNILNRFIKGGGKVTHNLSDVTPVIRVDGKGLRAMHRKTENADLFVLFRENGEDGDYRVHIDSESGYLLDLEKGNLQRFETENNILNLSLAVGETAVILITDEKFTAENKKDFRNIFRLSDEFLFYKKKEICFDENGFETINHSDKPVLINSGDWKKVAGDSYSGSGVYETTFTLPADKVGKQGIIDLGEVHFAAELYLNGKNLGEKIMSHYRFEIPEGLLAENNNLKIVVTNTSANQYVCTDYFDKWDIKELSPYFETELNYAKDFVSGGLYGPILLYTE
;
A
#
# COMPACT_ATOMS: atom_id res chain seq x y z
N MET A 1 9.57 11.30 12.14
CA MET A 1 9.89 9.88 12.44
C MET A 1 11.38 9.55 12.48
N GLU A 2 12.28 10.16 11.69
CA GLU A 2 13.72 9.77 11.71
C GLU A 2 14.41 9.93 13.07
N ASN A 3 13.91 10.79 13.96
CA ASN A 3 14.47 11.02 15.30
C ASN A 3 13.98 10.02 16.36
N ASN A 4 13.16 9.02 15.99
CA ASN A 4 12.62 8.02 16.90
C ASN A 4 13.69 6.96 17.22
N GLU A 5 14.71 7.31 17.99
CA GLU A 5 15.81 6.38 18.31
C GLU A 5 15.52 5.51 19.54
N ASN A 6 14.82 6.02 20.54
CA ASN A 6 14.51 5.33 21.79
C ASN A 6 13.00 5.26 22.05
N PHE A 7 12.58 4.20 22.74
CA PHE A 7 11.18 4.05 23.13
C PHE A 7 10.84 5.05 24.24
N ASP A 8 9.88 5.94 23.96
CA ASP A 8 9.25 6.84 24.92
C ASP A 8 7.74 6.54 25.03
N ILE A 9 7.26 6.34 26.26
CA ILE A 9 5.86 6.02 26.55
C ILE A 9 4.87 7.14 26.17
N LYS A 10 5.26 8.41 26.28
CA LYS A 10 4.42 9.55 25.90
C LYS A 10 4.22 9.59 24.40
N ASN A 11 5.28 9.33 23.64
CA ASN A 11 5.23 9.24 22.18
C ASN A 11 4.45 7.99 21.73
N PHE A 12 4.46 6.90 22.49
CA PHE A 12 3.56 5.77 22.25
C PHE A 12 2.09 6.13 22.52
N ILE A 13 1.78 6.79 23.64
CA ILE A 13 0.40 7.15 23.98
C ILE A 13 -0.19 8.13 22.95
N SER A 14 0.58 9.13 22.55
CA SER A 14 0.19 10.16 21.59
C SER A 14 1.34 10.45 20.61
N PRO A 15 1.44 9.67 19.53
CA PRO A 15 2.47 9.86 18.52
C PRO A 15 2.42 11.23 17.83
N ASP A 16 3.60 11.67 17.40
CA ASP A 16 3.77 12.86 16.57
C ASP A 16 2.98 12.74 15.25
N VAL A 17 2.63 13.88 14.65
CA VAL A 17 1.84 13.91 13.40
C VAL A 17 2.56 13.23 12.24
N SER A 18 3.89 13.16 12.27
CA SER A 18 4.64 12.39 11.27
C SER A 18 4.35 10.89 11.29
N CYS A 19 3.75 10.34 12.35
CA CYS A 19 3.29 8.94 12.41
C CYS A 19 1.84 8.78 11.92
N ALA A 20 1.11 9.87 11.67
CA ALA A 20 -0.29 9.81 11.29
C ALA A 20 -0.48 9.24 9.88
N PRO A 21 -1.58 8.49 9.65
CA PRO A 21 -1.98 8.20 8.28
C PRO A 21 -2.21 9.49 7.50
N VAL A 22 -1.83 9.49 6.24
CA VAL A 22 -1.97 10.62 5.32
C VAL A 22 -3.15 10.34 4.41
N TYR A 23 -4.15 11.21 4.35
CA TYR A 23 -5.34 10.98 3.54
C TYR A 23 -5.23 11.61 2.15
N VAL A 24 -5.68 10.88 1.14
CA VAL A 24 -5.84 11.42 -0.21
C VAL A 24 -7.12 12.25 -0.24
N TRP A 25 -6.97 13.57 -0.34
CA TRP A 25 -8.10 14.48 -0.51
C TRP A 25 -8.36 14.72 -1.99
N VAL A 26 -9.29 13.95 -2.54
CA VAL A 26 -9.60 13.96 -3.98
C VAL A 26 -10.48 15.16 -4.32
N TRP A 27 -9.97 16.08 -5.12
CA TRP A 27 -10.68 17.25 -5.63
C TRP A 27 -11.27 16.94 -7.02
N ASN A 28 -12.50 16.43 -7.02
CA ASN A 28 -13.26 15.98 -8.20
C ASN A 28 -14.56 16.76 -8.44
N ASP A 29 -14.79 17.84 -7.71
CA ASP A 29 -15.97 18.70 -7.81
C ASP A 29 -15.58 20.16 -7.56
N VAL A 30 -16.55 21.09 -7.66
CA VAL A 30 -16.32 22.52 -7.47
C VAL A 30 -15.70 22.82 -6.10
N CYS A 31 -14.45 23.28 -6.09
CA CYS A 31 -13.69 23.60 -4.89
C CYS A 31 -13.82 25.09 -4.53
N THR A 32 -14.17 25.37 -3.28
CA THR A 32 -14.23 26.74 -2.75
C THR A 32 -13.64 26.80 -1.35
N GLN A 33 -13.22 27.98 -0.89
CA GLN A 33 -12.74 28.17 0.49
C GLN A 33 -13.75 27.70 1.55
N GLY A 34 -15.05 27.88 1.32
CA GLY A 34 -16.09 27.42 2.24
C GLY A 34 -16.18 25.89 2.34
N ILE A 35 -16.01 25.19 1.20
CA ILE A 35 -15.94 23.72 1.18
C ILE A 35 -14.66 23.24 1.85
N ILE A 36 -13.53 23.87 1.57
CA ILE A 36 -12.25 23.59 2.22
C ILE A 36 -12.37 23.71 3.74
N ASP A 37 -12.93 24.81 4.24
CA ASP A 37 -13.13 25.04 5.67
C ASP A 37 -14.01 23.96 6.31
N ALA A 38 -15.07 23.54 5.63
CA ALA A 38 -16.00 22.52 6.13
C ALA A 38 -15.34 21.14 6.18
N GLN A 39 -14.67 20.73 5.11
CA GLN A 39 -14.04 19.43 5.00
C GLN A 39 -12.80 19.29 5.88
N LEU A 40 -12.00 20.34 6.06
CA LEU A 40 -10.90 20.31 7.03
C LEU A 40 -11.39 20.18 8.49
N LYS A 41 -12.54 20.79 8.83
CA LYS A 41 -13.18 20.57 10.15
C LYS A 41 -13.72 19.14 10.28
N GLU A 42 -14.29 18.59 9.22
CA GLU A 42 -14.70 17.19 9.16
C GLU A 42 -13.49 16.26 9.39
N MET A 43 -12.41 16.45 8.64
CA MET A 43 -11.14 15.72 8.82
C MET A 43 -10.64 15.80 10.27
N GLN A 44 -10.62 16.98 10.88
CA GLN A 44 -10.23 17.15 12.28
C GLN A 44 -11.12 16.34 13.23
N LYS A 45 -12.44 16.38 13.04
CA LYS A 45 -13.42 15.61 13.82
C LYS A 45 -13.22 14.10 13.66
N LEU A 46 -12.81 13.65 12.47
CA LEU A 46 -12.50 12.26 12.16
C LEU A 46 -11.11 11.81 12.64
N GLY A 47 -10.31 12.70 13.23
CA GLY A 47 -8.96 12.41 13.68
C GLY A 47 -7.95 12.28 12.53
N ILE A 48 -8.24 12.86 11.37
CA ILE A 48 -7.30 12.97 10.25
C ILE A 48 -6.35 14.14 10.56
N ARG A 49 -5.04 13.86 10.51
CA ARG A 49 -3.99 14.82 10.88
C ARG A 49 -2.98 15.10 9.78
N ALA A 50 -3.05 14.37 8.67
CA ALA A 50 -2.22 14.60 7.49
C ALA A 50 -3.02 14.33 6.22
N PHE A 51 -2.78 15.10 5.15
CA PHE A 51 -3.43 14.92 3.86
C PHE A 51 -2.57 15.39 2.68
N TYR A 52 -2.92 15.00 1.46
CA TYR A 52 -2.51 15.70 0.23
C TYR A 52 -3.69 15.88 -0.70
N ILE A 53 -3.59 16.86 -1.58
CA ILE A 53 -4.66 17.24 -2.50
C ILE A 53 -4.40 16.56 -3.85
N LEU A 54 -5.17 15.53 -4.17
CA LEU A 54 -5.17 14.93 -5.51
C LEU A 54 -6.22 15.67 -6.33
N ALA A 55 -5.80 16.43 -7.35
CA ALA A 55 -6.75 17.05 -8.26
C ALA A 55 -7.18 16.04 -9.32
N GLU A 56 -8.48 15.97 -9.64
CA GLU A 56 -9.01 15.20 -10.79
C GLU A 56 -9.67 16.15 -11.79
N PRO A 57 -8.87 16.76 -12.68
CA PRO A 57 -9.36 17.74 -13.65
C PRO A 57 -10.34 17.12 -14.64
N LYS A 58 -11.19 17.93 -15.28
CA LYS A 58 -12.19 17.42 -16.25
C LYS A 58 -11.58 16.67 -17.44
N ASN A 59 -10.33 16.95 -17.80
CA ASN A 59 -9.59 16.27 -18.86
C ASN A 59 -8.86 15.01 -18.37
N PHE A 60 -8.89 14.72 -17.08
CA PHE A 60 -8.43 13.43 -16.55
C PHE A 60 -9.50 12.37 -16.81
N ARG A 61 -9.20 11.45 -17.73
CA ARG A 61 -10.09 10.33 -18.10
C ARG A 61 -11.56 10.76 -18.34
N PRO A 62 -11.82 11.75 -19.23
CA PRO A 62 -13.15 12.36 -19.38
C PRO A 62 -14.26 11.37 -19.74
N ASP A 63 -13.91 10.27 -20.41
CA ASP A 63 -14.85 9.26 -20.88
C ASP A 63 -15.09 8.12 -19.88
N SER A 64 -14.31 8.05 -18.79
CA SER A 64 -14.41 6.96 -17.81
C SER A 64 -14.43 7.37 -16.34
N MET A 65 -14.02 8.60 -16.01
CA MET A 65 -14.04 9.17 -14.65
C MET A 65 -14.41 10.66 -14.74
N SER A 66 -15.64 10.94 -15.15
CA SER A 66 -16.08 12.32 -15.38
C SER A 66 -16.24 13.09 -14.06
N THR A 67 -15.55 14.23 -13.94
CA THR A 67 -15.55 15.08 -12.75
C THR A 67 -16.16 16.45 -13.03
N ASN A 68 -16.51 17.17 -11.96
CA ASN A 68 -16.98 18.55 -12.03
C ASN A 68 -15.93 19.54 -11.51
N PHE A 69 -14.65 19.14 -11.50
CA PHE A 69 -13.62 19.89 -10.82
C PHE A 69 -13.48 21.31 -11.39
N GLU A 70 -13.55 22.28 -10.49
CA GLU A 70 -13.31 23.70 -10.72
C GLU A 70 -12.58 24.26 -9.49
N PRO A 71 -11.61 25.17 -9.66
CA PRO A 71 -11.15 25.80 -10.91
C PRO A 71 -10.28 24.88 -11.76
N ASP A 72 -9.99 25.29 -13.00
CA ASP A 72 -9.08 24.57 -13.91
C ASP A 72 -7.73 24.25 -13.24
N TYR A 73 -7.25 23.02 -13.44
CA TYR A 73 -5.95 22.56 -12.95
C TYR A 73 -4.80 23.42 -13.51
N LEU A 74 -3.81 23.70 -12.66
CA LEU A 74 -2.69 24.62 -12.92
C LEU A 74 -3.05 26.09 -13.15
N SER A 75 -4.32 26.48 -12.95
CA SER A 75 -4.69 27.90 -12.89
C SER A 75 -4.12 28.58 -11.64
N GLU A 76 -4.02 29.91 -11.68
CA GLU A 76 -3.65 30.68 -10.48
C GLU A 76 -4.65 30.42 -9.34
N GLU A 77 -5.94 30.33 -9.64
CA GLU A 77 -6.99 30.08 -8.65
C GLU A 77 -6.82 28.71 -7.97
N TYR A 78 -6.49 27.66 -8.74
CA TYR A 78 -6.15 26.34 -8.22
C TYR A 78 -5.04 26.40 -7.17
N PHE A 79 -3.91 27.02 -7.52
CA PHE A 79 -2.78 27.14 -6.61
C PHE A 79 -3.09 27.98 -5.36
N GLN A 80 -3.91 29.03 -5.49
CA GLN A 80 -4.36 29.83 -4.35
C GLN A 80 -5.29 29.03 -3.42
N LEU A 81 -6.17 28.18 -3.96
CA LEU A 81 -6.99 27.27 -3.14
C LEU A 81 -6.14 26.21 -2.43
N CYS A 82 -5.12 25.64 -3.10
CA CYS A 82 -4.17 24.74 -2.44
C CYS A 82 -3.44 25.45 -1.29
N ALA A 83 -2.95 26.67 -1.50
CA ALA A 83 -2.29 27.46 -0.46
C ALA A 83 -3.24 27.76 0.72
N TYR A 84 -4.50 28.10 0.42
CA TYR A 84 -5.53 28.29 1.44
C TYR A 84 -5.78 27.02 2.26
N ALA A 85 -5.92 25.87 1.60
CA ALA A 85 -6.11 24.57 2.25
C ALA A 85 -4.92 24.21 3.15
N VAL A 86 -3.69 24.43 2.69
CA VAL A 86 -2.46 24.21 3.48
C VAL A 86 -2.40 25.13 4.71
N GLU A 87 -2.76 26.41 4.56
CA GLU A 87 -2.81 27.36 5.68
C GLU A 87 -3.87 26.96 6.71
N LYS A 88 -5.09 26.62 6.27
CA LYS A 88 -6.16 26.17 7.17
C LYS A 88 -5.88 24.83 7.83
N GLY A 89 -5.28 23.89 7.11
CA GLY A 89 -4.83 22.62 7.67
C GLY A 89 -3.81 22.85 8.80
N LYS A 90 -2.85 23.76 8.60
CA LYS A 90 -1.88 24.15 9.62
C LYS A 90 -2.54 24.74 10.87
N ASP A 91 -3.52 25.64 10.71
CA ASP A 91 -4.27 26.21 11.84
C ASP A 91 -4.99 25.14 12.67
N LEU A 92 -5.33 24.00 12.06
CA LEU A 92 -5.95 22.83 12.70
C LEU A 92 -4.93 21.80 13.20
N GLY A 93 -3.63 22.06 13.06
CA GLY A 93 -2.55 21.18 13.50
C GLY A 93 -2.24 20.02 12.54
N MET A 94 -2.64 20.13 11.27
CA MET A 94 -2.43 19.10 10.26
C MET A 94 -1.11 19.31 9.49
N GLN A 95 -0.53 18.20 9.01
CA GLN A 95 0.52 18.19 8.00
C GLN A 95 -0.07 18.02 6.60
N CYS A 96 0.66 18.46 5.58
CA CYS A 96 0.26 18.36 4.19
C CYS A 96 1.42 17.85 3.31
N TRP A 97 1.12 17.08 2.27
CA TRP A 97 2.05 16.82 1.18
C TRP A 97 1.55 17.47 -0.13
N ILE A 98 2.47 17.70 -1.06
CA ILE A 98 2.14 18.06 -2.43
C ILE A 98 1.87 16.77 -3.20
N TYR A 99 0.85 16.77 -4.05
CA TYR A 99 0.66 15.76 -5.08
C TYR A 99 1.00 16.43 -6.42
N ASP A 100 1.89 15.83 -7.21
CA ASP A 100 2.54 16.54 -8.33
C ASP A 100 1.79 16.48 -9.67
N GLU A 101 0.63 15.84 -9.73
CA GLU A 101 -0.11 15.53 -10.96
C GLU A 101 -1.59 15.95 -10.90
N GLY A 102 -2.25 16.04 -12.05
CA GLY A 102 -3.70 16.10 -12.19
C GLY A 102 -4.22 14.72 -12.61
N GLY A 103 -4.73 13.96 -11.64
CA GLY A 103 -4.97 12.52 -11.75
C GLY A 103 -3.66 11.73 -11.69
N TRP A 104 -3.56 10.67 -12.48
CA TRP A 104 -2.38 9.81 -12.59
C TRP A 104 -2.27 9.20 -14.01
N PRO A 105 -1.09 8.75 -14.45
CA PRO A 105 0.20 8.78 -13.77
C PRO A 105 0.94 10.12 -13.88
N SER A 106 1.92 10.31 -13.00
CA SER A 106 2.71 11.53 -12.84
C SER A 106 3.69 11.78 -13.97
N GLY A 107 4.06 13.04 -14.16
CA GLY A 107 5.00 13.50 -15.17
C GLY A 107 4.36 14.12 -16.42
N SER A 108 3.04 14.09 -16.53
CA SER A 108 2.29 14.61 -17.69
C SER A 108 1.63 15.96 -17.45
N ALA A 109 1.36 16.32 -16.18
CA ALA A 109 0.54 17.47 -15.81
C ALA A 109 -0.86 17.41 -16.49
N CYS A 110 -1.53 16.26 -16.37
CA CYS A 110 -2.78 15.91 -17.05
C CYS A 110 -2.69 16.12 -18.57
N GLY A 111 -1.58 15.71 -19.18
CA GLY A 111 -1.28 15.83 -20.61
C GLY A 111 -0.73 17.19 -21.05
N LYS A 112 -0.65 18.19 -20.15
CA LYS A 112 -0.21 19.55 -20.49
C LYS A 112 1.23 19.63 -20.99
N VAL A 113 2.11 18.73 -20.52
CA VAL A 113 3.51 18.66 -21.02
C VAL A 113 3.54 18.44 -22.53
N ILE A 114 2.68 17.54 -23.05
CA ILE A 114 2.64 17.22 -24.48
C ILE A 114 1.84 18.23 -25.28
N GLU A 115 0.77 18.79 -24.69
CA GLU A 115 0.04 19.90 -25.30
C GLU A 115 0.95 21.09 -25.61
N ASP A 116 1.78 21.50 -24.63
CA ASP A 116 2.67 22.64 -24.76
C ASP A 116 3.94 22.29 -25.58
N HIS A 117 4.43 21.04 -25.48
CA HIS A 117 5.65 20.56 -26.14
C HIS A 117 5.48 19.19 -26.84
N PRO A 118 4.85 19.14 -28.04
CA PRO A 118 4.69 17.90 -28.81
C PRO A 118 6.00 17.24 -29.27
N GLU A 119 7.15 17.92 -29.13
CA GLU A 119 8.48 17.34 -29.31
C GLU A 119 8.91 16.40 -28.19
N TYR A 120 8.28 16.47 -27.01
CA TYR A 120 8.53 15.56 -25.88
C TYR A 120 7.73 14.26 -25.96
N SER A 121 6.93 14.07 -27.02
CA SER A 121 6.28 12.79 -27.28
C SER A 121 7.31 11.69 -27.47
N ARG A 122 7.07 10.56 -26.81
CA ARG A 122 7.91 9.38 -26.97
C ARG A 122 7.92 8.90 -28.42
N GLN A 123 9.03 8.28 -28.79
CA GLN A 123 9.13 7.51 -30.01
C GLN A 123 9.12 6.02 -29.67
N VAL A 124 8.55 5.23 -30.57
CA VAL A 124 8.50 3.77 -30.47
C VAL A 124 9.04 3.15 -31.73
N LEU A 125 9.52 1.91 -31.60
CA LEU A 125 9.99 1.13 -32.72
C LEU A 125 8.78 0.60 -33.51
N LYS A 126 8.58 1.07 -34.75
CA LYS A 126 7.57 0.55 -35.67
C LYS A 126 8.22 -0.34 -36.72
N THR A 127 7.51 -1.40 -37.09
CA THR A 127 7.90 -2.32 -38.16
C THR A 127 6.92 -2.22 -39.31
N TYR A 128 7.44 -2.11 -40.54
CA TYR A 128 6.66 -2.17 -41.77
C TYR A 128 7.07 -3.38 -42.61
N ASP A 129 6.10 -4.24 -42.87
CA ASP A 129 6.32 -5.47 -43.64
C ASP A 129 6.03 -5.21 -45.12
N ARG A 130 6.96 -5.64 -45.97
CA ARG A 130 6.88 -5.47 -47.42
C ARG A 130 7.25 -6.76 -48.12
N SER A 131 6.35 -7.23 -48.98
CA SER A 131 6.61 -8.40 -49.81
C SER A 131 7.34 -8.01 -51.09
N PHE A 132 8.36 -8.78 -51.44
CA PHE A 132 9.12 -8.64 -52.67
C PHE A 132 9.13 -9.97 -53.44
N SER A 133 9.12 -9.89 -54.76
CA SER A 133 9.25 -11.05 -55.65
C SER A 133 10.70 -11.29 -56.06
N ALA A 134 11.01 -12.51 -56.50
CA ALA A 134 12.31 -12.83 -57.07
C ALA A 134 12.69 -11.87 -58.22
N GLY A 135 13.91 -11.32 -58.16
CA GLY A 135 14.46 -10.36 -59.12
C GLY A 135 14.22 -8.88 -58.76
N GLU A 136 13.38 -8.58 -57.78
CA GLU A 136 13.19 -7.20 -57.32
C GLU A 136 14.40 -6.69 -56.53
N VAL A 137 14.54 -5.36 -56.45
CA VAL A 137 15.63 -4.69 -55.74
C VAL A 137 15.05 -3.91 -54.57
N TYR A 138 15.60 -4.13 -53.39
CA TYR A 138 15.19 -3.43 -52.19
C TYR A 138 15.58 -1.94 -52.26
N LYS A 139 14.62 -1.08 -51.91
CA LYS A 139 14.81 0.36 -51.67
C LYS A 139 14.04 0.75 -50.42
N LYS A 140 14.67 1.57 -49.58
CA LYS A 140 14.06 2.07 -48.34
C LYS A 140 12.80 2.86 -48.66
N THR A 141 11.74 2.68 -47.87
CA THR A 141 10.53 3.51 -48.01
C THR A 141 10.76 4.94 -47.55
N LYS A 142 11.61 5.12 -46.52
CA LYS A 142 11.84 6.37 -45.81
C LYS A 142 13.34 6.55 -45.57
N ALA A 143 13.81 7.79 -45.62
CA ALA A 143 15.22 8.11 -45.36
C ALA A 143 15.67 7.75 -43.93
N TYR A 144 14.73 7.75 -42.97
CA TYR A 144 14.97 7.47 -41.55
C TYR A 144 14.78 5.99 -41.16
N VAL A 145 14.71 5.07 -42.12
CA VAL A 145 14.74 3.62 -41.81
C VAL A 145 16.07 3.28 -41.15
N LEU A 146 15.97 2.79 -39.91
CA LEU A 146 17.10 2.45 -39.04
C LEU A 146 17.83 1.21 -39.56
N ALA A 147 17.08 0.13 -39.78
CA ALA A 147 17.57 -1.11 -40.39
C ALA A 147 16.43 -1.88 -41.06
N CYS A 148 16.82 -2.82 -41.93
CA CYS A 148 15.92 -3.62 -42.75
C CYS A 148 16.31 -5.08 -42.60
N PHE A 149 15.33 -5.95 -42.36
CA PHE A 149 15.59 -7.37 -42.15
C PHE A 149 14.81 -8.22 -43.15
N LEU A 150 15.45 -9.26 -43.67
CA LEU A 150 14.80 -10.33 -44.40
C LEU A 150 14.16 -11.29 -43.39
N ASN A 151 12.82 -11.36 -43.38
CA ASN A 151 12.03 -12.21 -42.48
C ASN A 151 12.45 -12.11 -41.00
N ASN A 152 12.81 -10.91 -40.52
CA ASN A 152 13.32 -10.64 -39.16
C ASN A 152 14.61 -11.39 -38.77
N LYS A 153 15.39 -11.89 -39.72
CA LYS A 153 16.59 -12.71 -39.44
C LYS A 153 17.88 -12.08 -39.93
N GLU A 154 17.92 -11.68 -41.19
CA GLU A 154 19.16 -11.22 -41.84
C GLU A 154 19.05 -9.75 -42.19
N ILE A 155 20.03 -8.94 -41.78
CA ILE A 155 20.06 -7.52 -42.15
C ILE A 155 20.35 -7.38 -43.65
N ILE A 156 19.63 -6.49 -44.32
CA ILE A 156 19.83 -6.18 -45.74
C ILE A 156 20.00 -4.68 -45.96
N GLU A 157 20.75 -4.32 -47.00
CA GLU A 157 20.99 -2.94 -47.40
C GLU A 157 20.25 -2.59 -48.69
N GLU A 158 20.15 -1.29 -48.96
CA GLU A 158 19.58 -0.78 -50.20
C GLU A 158 20.37 -1.30 -51.42
N GLY A 159 19.66 -1.78 -52.44
CA GLY A 159 20.27 -2.48 -53.57
C GLY A 159 20.29 -4.01 -53.45
N TYR A 160 19.83 -4.59 -52.34
CA TYR A 160 19.67 -6.04 -52.21
C TYR A 160 18.72 -6.61 -53.27
N VAL A 161 19.13 -7.68 -53.97
CA VAL A 161 18.34 -8.32 -55.03
C VAL A 161 17.77 -9.65 -54.52
N PHE A 162 16.44 -9.79 -54.55
CA PHE A 162 15.77 -10.98 -54.03
C PHE A 162 15.93 -12.17 -54.98
N LYS A 163 16.39 -13.32 -54.45
CA LYS A 163 16.50 -14.57 -55.23
C LYS A 163 15.19 -15.34 -55.28
N GLU A 164 14.33 -15.13 -54.28
CA GLU A 164 13.03 -15.76 -54.11
C GLU A 164 12.06 -14.73 -53.51
N ASN A 165 10.77 -15.06 -53.45
CA ASN A 165 9.80 -14.19 -52.81
C ASN A 165 10.10 -14.09 -51.31
N ALA A 166 10.14 -12.89 -50.77
CA ALA A 166 10.49 -12.67 -49.37
C ALA A 166 9.75 -11.48 -48.76
N VAL A 167 9.73 -11.44 -47.42
CA VAL A 167 9.23 -10.29 -46.66
C VAL A 167 10.42 -9.52 -46.10
N VAL A 168 10.45 -8.22 -46.35
CA VAL A 168 11.35 -7.29 -45.69
C VAL A 168 10.59 -6.58 -44.58
N ASN A 169 11.20 -6.55 -43.40
CA ASN A 169 10.73 -5.82 -42.25
C ASN A 169 11.59 -4.55 -42.11
N GLU A 170 11.02 -3.39 -42.37
CA GLU A 170 11.68 -2.11 -42.16
C GLU A 170 11.40 -1.59 -40.75
N TYR A 171 12.45 -1.27 -40.01
CA TYR A 171 12.34 -0.75 -38.64
C TYR A 171 12.62 0.74 -38.63
N VAL A 172 11.71 1.51 -38.02
CA VAL A 172 11.81 2.97 -37.85
C VAL A 172 11.48 3.36 -36.43
N ALA A 173 12.09 4.45 -35.95
CA ALA A 173 11.65 5.15 -34.76
C ALA A 173 10.63 6.23 -35.18
N GLU A 174 9.41 6.15 -34.66
CA GLU A 174 8.36 7.12 -34.96
C GLU A 174 7.69 7.61 -33.68
N LYS A 175 7.28 8.89 -33.69
CA LYS A 175 6.51 9.47 -32.59
C LYS A 175 5.20 8.71 -32.41
N GLU A 176 4.89 8.41 -31.16
CA GLU A 176 3.58 7.88 -30.81
C GLU A 176 2.61 9.01 -30.51
N ASN A 177 1.36 8.85 -30.96
CA ASN A 177 0.28 9.76 -30.62
C ASN A 177 -0.23 9.45 -29.21
N SER A 178 0.48 9.92 -28.20
CA SER A 178 0.14 9.78 -26.78
C SER A 178 0.17 11.13 -26.08
N ALA A 179 -0.73 11.34 -25.13
CA ALA A 179 -0.73 12.51 -24.24
C ALA A 179 0.30 12.40 -23.10
N TYR A 180 0.92 11.23 -22.93
CA TYR A 180 1.93 11.01 -21.90
C TYR A 180 3.35 11.24 -22.44
N PRO A 181 4.20 12.02 -21.77
CA PRO A 181 5.51 12.39 -22.28
C PRO A 181 6.55 11.27 -22.17
N ASP A 182 7.65 11.43 -22.90
CA ASP A 182 8.84 10.61 -22.75
C ASP A 182 9.61 11.00 -21.48
N LEU A 183 9.50 10.20 -20.42
CA LEU A 183 10.23 10.42 -19.18
C LEU A 183 11.72 10.03 -19.27
N LEU A 184 12.16 9.42 -20.38
CA LEU A 184 13.58 9.27 -20.69
C LEU A 184 14.18 10.56 -21.26
N ASN A 185 13.36 11.54 -21.65
CA ASN A 185 13.81 12.85 -22.10
C ASN A 185 13.87 13.83 -20.92
N LYS A 186 15.08 14.27 -20.54
CA LYS A 186 15.27 15.23 -19.45
C LYS A 186 14.48 16.54 -19.62
N ASN A 187 14.30 17.01 -20.84
CA ASN A 187 13.61 18.28 -21.10
C ASN A 187 12.11 18.20 -20.78
N SER A 188 11.49 17.01 -20.91
CA SER A 188 10.09 16.81 -20.55
C SER A 188 9.89 16.98 -19.05
N THR A 189 10.80 16.40 -18.25
CA THR A 189 10.78 16.49 -16.79
C THR A 189 11.07 17.90 -16.29
N GLU A 190 12.06 18.58 -16.87
CA GLU A 190 12.35 19.98 -16.52
C GLU A 190 11.14 20.89 -16.77
N TYR A 191 10.38 20.64 -17.85
CA TYR A 191 9.14 21.36 -18.10
C TYR A 191 8.04 20.98 -17.12
N PHE A 192 7.87 19.69 -16.81
CA PHE A 192 6.92 19.22 -15.80
C PHE A 192 7.16 19.90 -14.44
N ILE A 193 8.39 19.84 -13.90
CA ILE A 193 8.78 20.51 -12.63
C ILE A 193 8.47 22.01 -12.68
N LYS A 194 8.75 22.67 -13.82
CA LYS A 194 8.49 24.10 -14.00
C LYS A 194 7.00 24.47 -13.91
N ILE A 195 6.11 23.63 -14.45
CA ILE A 195 4.67 23.94 -14.48
C ILE A 195 3.92 23.40 -13.26
N THR A 196 4.46 22.41 -12.54
CA THR A 196 3.85 21.85 -11.32
C THR A 196 4.60 22.31 -10.07
N HIS A 197 5.76 21.71 -9.78
CA HIS A 197 6.53 21.86 -8.55
C HIS A 197 6.88 23.34 -8.27
N GLU A 198 7.47 24.05 -9.24
CA GLU A 198 7.82 25.47 -9.10
C GLU A 198 6.61 26.36 -8.82
N LYS A 199 5.44 26.01 -9.37
CA LYS A 199 4.19 26.73 -9.12
C LYS A 199 3.70 26.51 -7.69
N TYR A 200 3.72 25.28 -7.18
CA TYR A 200 3.47 25.02 -5.76
C TYR A 200 4.43 25.79 -4.86
N ALA A 201 5.74 25.76 -5.13
CA ALA A 201 6.70 26.49 -4.31
C ALA A 201 6.47 28.00 -4.31
N SER A 202 5.98 28.57 -5.41
CA SER A 202 5.68 30.00 -5.48
C SER A 202 4.60 30.44 -4.49
N VAL A 203 3.58 29.62 -4.23
CA VAL A 203 2.47 29.92 -3.30
C VAL A 203 2.66 29.31 -1.91
N LEU A 204 3.42 28.22 -1.78
CA LEU A 204 3.65 27.48 -0.52
C LEU A 204 4.99 27.80 0.15
N LYS A 205 5.79 28.76 -0.36
CA LYS A 205 7.17 29.05 0.10
C LYS A 205 7.37 29.07 1.62
N ASN A 206 6.41 29.59 2.37
CA ASN A 206 6.53 29.71 3.83
C ASN A 206 6.14 28.44 4.61
N ALA A 207 5.51 27.47 3.94
CA ALA A 207 5.00 26.22 4.49
C ALA A 207 5.92 25.01 4.20
N LEU A 208 6.71 25.05 3.11
CA LEU A 208 7.69 24.01 2.76
C LEU A 208 8.70 23.77 3.89
N GLY A 209 8.95 22.50 4.19
CA GLY A 209 9.81 22.05 5.29
C GLY A 209 9.25 22.32 6.68
N LYS A 210 8.00 22.75 6.79
CA LYS A 210 7.31 22.99 8.07
C LYS A 210 6.05 22.13 8.17
N ASN A 211 4.93 22.64 7.66
CA ASN A 211 3.67 21.92 7.62
C ASN A 211 3.43 21.26 6.25
N VAL A 212 4.18 21.64 5.21
CA VAL A 212 4.32 20.85 3.98
C VAL A 212 5.63 20.07 4.06
N THR A 213 5.57 18.74 4.07
CA THR A 213 6.73 17.91 4.44
C THR A 213 7.22 16.99 3.33
N ALA A 214 6.39 16.71 2.32
CA ALA A 214 6.77 15.86 1.20
C ALA A 214 6.07 16.27 -0.10
N VAL A 215 6.60 15.80 -1.23
CA VAL A 215 5.94 15.78 -2.53
C VAL A 215 5.84 14.34 -3.01
N PHE A 216 4.62 13.93 -3.37
CA PHE A 216 4.23 12.60 -3.78
C PHE A 216 4.13 12.53 -5.30
N THR A 217 4.75 11.52 -5.88
CA THR A 217 4.65 11.16 -7.30
C THR A 217 3.96 9.80 -7.44
N ASP A 218 2.94 9.77 -8.29
CA ASP A 218 2.06 8.61 -8.50
C ASP A 218 2.35 7.92 -9.84
N GLU A 219 2.71 6.64 -9.79
CA GLU A 219 2.88 5.74 -10.96
C GLU A 219 3.65 6.28 -12.19
N PRO A 220 4.73 7.09 -12.06
CA PRO A 220 5.48 7.54 -13.22
C PRO A 220 6.08 6.34 -13.98
N LYS A 221 5.97 6.32 -15.31
CA LYS A 221 6.33 5.13 -16.10
C LYS A 221 6.99 5.40 -17.43
N VAL A 222 7.74 4.40 -17.90
CA VAL A 222 8.34 4.35 -19.24
C VAL A 222 7.74 3.18 -20.01
N SER A 223 7.32 3.42 -21.25
CA SER A 223 6.80 2.31 -22.06
C SER A 223 7.90 1.32 -22.39
N PRO A 224 7.64 -0.01 -22.32
CA PRO A 224 8.59 -1.03 -22.78
C PRO A 224 8.95 -0.91 -24.26
N ASP A 225 8.11 -0.26 -25.06
CA ASP A 225 8.31 -0.06 -26.50
C ASP A 225 9.08 1.23 -26.85
N SER A 226 9.52 1.98 -25.82
CA SER A 226 10.23 3.25 -26.01
C SER A 226 11.52 3.01 -26.80
N PHE A 227 11.67 3.72 -27.92
CA PHE A 227 12.82 3.61 -28.79
C PHE A 227 13.03 4.89 -29.60
N ASN A 228 14.26 5.41 -29.59
CA ASN A 228 14.70 6.43 -30.53
C ASN A 228 16.20 6.25 -30.85
N LYS A 229 16.69 7.01 -31.84
CA LYS A 229 18.10 6.92 -32.27
C LYS A 229 19.08 7.32 -31.16
N ASP A 230 18.74 8.33 -30.36
CA ASP A 230 19.60 8.80 -29.27
C ASP A 230 19.73 7.75 -28.15
N LEU A 231 18.66 7.01 -27.85
CA LEU A 231 18.68 5.86 -26.94
C LEU A 231 19.54 4.72 -27.48
N ALA A 232 19.44 4.41 -28.78
CA ALA A 232 20.31 3.41 -29.42
C ALA A 232 21.79 3.81 -29.35
N ASP A 233 22.10 5.10 -29.54
CA ASP A 233 23.46 5.63 -29.41
C ASP A 233 23.94 5.63 -27.97
N ALA A 234 23.08 5.97 -27.01
CA ALA A 234 23.39 5.89 -25.59
C ALA A 234 23.69 4.44 -25.15
N TYR A 235 22.96 3.46 -25.69
CA TYR A 235 23.23 2.04 -25.47
C TYR A 235 24.62 1.66 -25.98
N GLU A 236 24.93 1.99 -27.23
CA GLU A 236 26.21 1.61 -27.87
C GLU A 236 27.40 2.24 -27.14
N ASN A 237 27.25 3.50 -26.70
CA ASN A 237 28.27 4.16 -25.89
C ASN A 237 28.47 3.53 -24.50
N LEU A 238 27.41 2.99 -23.88
CA LEU A 238 27.47 2.44 -22.53
C LEU A 238 27.93 0.98 -22.48
N TYR A 239 27.47 0.15 -23.42
CA TYR A 239 27.73 -1.30 -23.43
C TYR A 239 28.73 -1.76 -24.49
N GLY A 240 29.02 -0.92 -25.50
CA GLY A 240 29.97 -1.24 -26.56
C GLY A 240 29.41 -2.05 -27.73
N ASP A 241 28.19 -2.58 -27.60
CA ASP A 241 27.45 -3.26 -28.68
C ASP A 241 26.37 -2.36 -29.27
N SER A 242 26.04 -2.54 -30.55
CA SER A 242 24.93 -1.82 -31.18
C SER A 242 23.63 -2.62 -31.09
N VAL A 243 22.51 -1.97 -30.75
CA VAL A 243 21.18 -2.61 -30.80
C VAL A 243 20.61 -2.73 -32.22
N ILE A 244 21.18 -2.01 -33.20
CA ILE A 244 20.65 -1.93 -34.57
C ILE A 244 20.55 -3.30 -35.27
N PRO A 245 21.53 -4.23 -35.14
CA PRO A 245 21.41 -5.58 -35.67
C PRO A 245 20.36 -6.45 -34.95
N TYR A 246 19.87 -6.00 -33.79
CA TYR A 246 18.96 -6.73 -32.91
C TYR A 246 17.58 -6.07 -32.78
N LEU A 247 17.21 -5.14 -33.67
CA LEU A 247 15.88 -4.49 -33.62
C LEU A 247 14.70 -5.48 -33.64
N PRO A 248 14.74 -6.63 -34.35
CA PRO A 248 13.67 -7.62 -34.23
C PRO A 248 13.52 -8.19 -32.81
N LEU A 249 14.61 -8.29 -32.05
CA LEU A 249 14.60 -8.75 -30.66
C LEU A 249 13.98 -7.67 -29.75
N ILE A 250 14.43 -6.42 -29.89
CA ILE A 250 13.87 -5.27 -29.13
C ILE A 250 12.37 -5.11 -29.41
N ALA A 251 11.94 -5.29 -30.66
CA ALA A 251 10.53 -5.19 -31.06
C ALA A 251 9.67 -6.42 -30.72
N GLY A 252 10.22 -7.42 -30.02
CA GLY A 252 9.52 -8.67 -29.69
C GLY A 252 9.10 -9.50 -30.92
N LYS A 253 9.73 -9.31 -32.08
CA LYS A 253 9.45 -10.04 -33.32
C LYS A 253 10.19 -11.38 -33.41
N VAL A 254 11.26 -11.53 -32.64
CA VAL A 254 11.99 -12.79 -32.47
C VAL A 254 12.19 -13.08 -30.99
N ALA A 255 12.22 -14.37 -30.63
CA ALA A 255 12.47 -14.78 -29.25
C ALA A 255 13.95 -14.54 -28.87
N PRO A 256 14.24 -14.21 -27.59
CA PRO A 256 15.60 -14.18 -27.08
C PRO A 256 16.24 -15.57 -27.12
N THR A 257 17.57 -15.59 -27.15
CA THR A 257 18.45 -16.77 -27.08
C THR A 257 19.58 -16.49 -26.10
N GLU A 258 20.29 -17.51 -25.64
CA GLU A 258 21.44 -17.33 -24.75
C GLU A 258 22.52 -16.40 -25.34
N GLU A 259 22.66 -16.39 -26.66
CA GLU A 259 23.65 -15.56 -27.36
C GLU A 259 23.30 -14.07 -27.37
N ASN A 260 22.02 -13.71 -27.39
CA ASN A 260 21.57 -12.31 -27.59
C ASN A 260 20.76 -11.71 -26.43
N ILE A 261 20.44 -12.48 -25.38
CA ILE A 261 19.68 -12.01 -24.22
C ILE A 261 20.32 -10.82 -23.50
N HIS A 262 21.65 -10.72 -23.52
CA HIS A 262 22.39 -9.60 -22.95
C HIS A 262 22.01 -8.25 -23.59
N ILE A 263 21.54 -8.26 -24.85
CA ILE A 263 21.04 -7.06 -25.53
C ILE A 263 19.77 -6.54 -24.87
N LEU A 264 18.79 -7.41 -24.59
CA LEU A 264 17.55 -7.03 -23.87
C LEU A 264 17.85 -6.53 -22.47
N TYR A 265 18.72 -7.23 -21.74
CA TYR A 265 19.14 -6.81 -20.41
C TYR A 265 19.74 -5.39 -20.45
N GLY A 266 20.76 -5.15 -21.29
CA GLY A 266 21.37 -3.84 -21.37
C GLY A 266 20.38 -2.74 -21.78
N TRP A 267 19.39 -3.09 -22.63
CA TRP A 267 18.40 -2.14 -23.12
C TRP A 267 17.48 -1.68 -21.99
N TYR A 268 16.88 -2.62 -21.26
CA TYR A 268 16.04 -2.31 -20.12
C TYR A 268 16.83 -1.68 -18.96
N ASP A 269 18.09 -2.08 -18.76
CA ASP A 269 18.98 -1.45 -17.79
C ASP A 269 19.29 0.02 -18.15
N LEU A 270 19.53 0.33 -19.43
CA LEU A 270 19.68 1.71 -19.91
C LEU A 270 18.41 2.53 -19.68
N CYS A 271 17.25 2.01 -20.11
CA CYS A 271 15.97 2.71 -19.94
C CYS A 271 15.69 3.00 -18.47
N SER A 272 15.93 2.03 -17.58
CA SER A 272 15.81 2.22 -16.13
C SER A 272 16.76 3.28 -15.57
N LYS A 273 18.05 3.26 -15.98
CA LYS A 273 19.04 4.28 -15.58
C LYS A 273 18.63 5.67 -16.05
N MET A 274 18.16 5.80 -17.29
CA MET A 274 17.73 7.07 -17.85
C MET A 274 16.46 7.58 -17.18
N PHE A 275 15.48 6.72 -16.90
CA PHE A 275 14.29 7.07 -16.14
C PHE A 275 14.66 7.65 -14.75
N CYS A 276 15.53 6.97 -14.02
CA CYS A 276 16.00 7.44 -12.72
C CYS A 276 16.72 8.78 -12.83
N ASN A 277 17.63 8.94 -13.79
CA ASN A 277 18.46 10.13 -13.96
C ASN A 277 17.69 11.34 -14.51
N ASN A 278 16.68 11.11 -15.34
CA ASN A 278 15.99 12.16 -16.07
C ASN A 278 14.64 12.54 -15.46
N PHE A 279 14.00 11.66 -14.67
CA PHE A 279 12.74 11.94 -13.99
C PHE A 279 12.88 11.94 -12.46
N LEU A 280 13.17 10.78 -11.84
CA LEU A 280 13.10 10.61 -10.38
C LEU A 280 14.12 11.45 -9.62
N LEU A 281 15.40 11.41 -10.00
CA LEU A 281 16.46 12.17 -9.33
C LEU A 281 16.30 13.69 -9.47
N PRO A 282 15.86 14.23 -10.63
CA PRO A 282 15.46 15.65 -10.73
C PRO A 282 14.32 16.04 -9.78
N CYS A 283 13.25 15.25 -9.68
CA CYS A 283 12.15 15.52 -8.74
C CYS A 283 12.65 15.46 -7.28
N LYS A 284 13.44 14.44 -6.94
CA LYS A 284 14.11 14.33 -5.63
C LYS A 284 14.98 15.54 -5.32
N LYS A 285 15.78 15.97 -6.29
CA LYS A 285 16.65 17.14 -6.12
C LYS A 285 15.84 18.39 -5.81
N TRP A 286 14.76 18.62 -6.57
CA TRP A 286 13.89 19.76 -6.33
C TRP A 286 13.26 19.73 -4.92
N ALA A 287 12.77 18.55 -4.49
CA ALA A 287 12.15 18.38 -3.18
C ALA A 287 13.14 18.72 -2.05
N ASN A 288 14.36 18.18 -2.13
CA ASN A 288 15.41 18.41 -1.15
C ASN A 288 15.90 19.86 -1.12
N GLU A 289 16.03 20.52 -2.27
CA GLU A 289 16.35 21.96 -2.35
C GLU A 289 15.27 22.84 -1.69
N ASN A 290 14.04 22.33 -1.58
CA ASN A 290 12.90 22.95 -0.91
C ASN A 290 12.66 22.43 0.52
N ASN A 291 13.57 21.62 1.08
CA ASN A 291 13.51 21.04 2.43
C ASN A 291 12.28 20.15 2.67
N ILE A 292 11.80 19.45 1.65
CA ILE A 292 10.75 18.44 1.76
C ILE A 292 11.22 17.10 1.19
N ALA A 293 10.63 16.00 1.63
CA ALA A 293 10.97 14.66 1.12
C ALA A 293 10.35 14.41 -0.25
N PHE A 294 11.04 13.70 -1.12
CA PHE A 294 10.43 13.10 -2.31
C PHE A 294 9.94 11.68 -2.00
N THR A 295 8.67 11.41 -2.28
CA THR A 295 7.99 10.15 -1.97
C THR A 295 7.08 9.74 -3.13
N GLY A 296 6.65 8.49 -3.16
CA GLY A 296 5.78 7.97 -4.20
C GLY A 296 5.92 6.47 -4.33
N HIS A 297 5.35 5.90 -5.38
CA HIS A 297 5.52 4.48 -5.73
C HIS A 297 5.56 4.30 -7.25
N MET A 298 5.60 3.05 -7.70
CA MET A 298 5.62 2.70 -9.12
C MET A 298 4.37 1.88 -9.44
N ASP A 299 3.94 1.89 -10.71
CA ASP A 299 2.84 1.04 -11.16
C ASP A 299 3.27 -0.45 -11.12
N MET A 300 2.34 -1.35 -10.81
CA MET A 300 2.55 -2.80 -10.70
C MET A 300 3.68 -3.24 -9.74
N ASP A 301 3.98 -2.46 -8.70
CA ASP A 301 5.09 -2.71 -7.75
C ASP A 301 4.90 -3.94 -6.83
N HIS A 302 3.70 -4.53 -6.81
CA HIS A 302 3.43 -5.79 -6.14
C HIS A 302 4.05 -7.02 -6.82
N SER A 303 4.48 -6.92 -8.10
CA SER A 303 4.99 -8.04 -8.89
C SER A 303 6.27 -7.69 -9.67
N PRO A 304 7.35 -8.48 -9.56
CA PRO A 304 8.56 -8.29 -10.37
C PRO A 304 8.25 -8.22 -11.86
N MET A 305 7.45 -9.17 -12.37
CA MET A 305 7.08 -9.22 -13.79
C MET A 305 6.11 -8.10 -14.17
N GLY A 306 5.25 -7.69 -13.24
CA GLY A 306 4.38 -6.52 -13.38
C GLY A 306 5.18 -5.26 -13.69
N CYS A 307 6.26 -5.00 -12.95
CA CYS A 307 7.15 -3.85 -13.16
C CYS A 307 7.84 -3.83 -14.53
N ILE A 308 8.17 -5.01 -15.09
CA ILE A 308 8.80 -5.11 -16.42
C ILE A 308 7.78 -4.89 -17.54
N ARG A 309 6.61 -5.51 -17.43
CA ARG A 309 5.64 -5.61 -18.53
C ARG A 309 4.61 -4.49 -18.55
N GLY A 310 4.16 -4.05 -17.38
CA GLY A 310 3.08 -3.06 -17.22
C GLY A 310 3.55 -1.77 -16.55
N GLY A 311 4.33 -1.89 -15.48
CA GLY A 311 4.71 -0.76 -14.62
C GLY A 311 5.76 0.19 -15.21
N GLY A 312 6.51 -0.26 -16.22
CA GLY A 312 7.36 0.63 -17.02
C GLY A 312 8.56 1.23 -16.30
N ASN A 313 9.00 0.67 -15.18
CA ASN A 313 10.18 1.14 -14.42
C ASN A 313 11.42 0.24 -14.63
N PHE A 314 11.19 -1.00 -15.09
CA PHE A 314 12.16 -2.08 -15.41
C PHE A 314 13.08 -2.54 -14.25
N ASN A 315 13.61 -1.67 -13.41
CA ASN A 315 14.26 -2.05 -12.16
C ASN A 315 13.57 -1.30 -11.02
N LEU A 316 12.64 -1.98 -10.36
CA LEU A 316 11.84 -1.44 -9.25
C LEU A 316 12.75 -0.96 -8.12
N MET A 317 13.69 -1.80 -7.68
CA MET A 317 14.57 -1.49 -6.56
C MET A 317 15.43 -0.25 -6.83
N ARG A 318 15.93 -0.08 -8.05
CA ARG A 318 16.65 1.15 -8.46
C ARG A 318 15.76 2.39 -8.40
N SER A 319 14.53 2.26 -8.89
CA SER A 319 13.58 3.37 -8.93
C SER A 319 13.18 3.80 -7.52
N LEU A 320 12.87 2.84 -6.64
CA LEU A 320 12.54 3.09 -5.24
C LEU A 320 13.69 3.73 -4.46
N ARG A 321 14.95 3.35 -4.73
CA ARG A 321 16.13 4.00 -4.13
C ARG A 321 16.31 5.47 -4.56
N CYS A 322 15.63 5.92 -5.62
CA CYS A 322 15.64 7.34 -5.98
C CYS A 322 14.72 8.20 -5.09
N MET A 323 13.96 7.62 -4.17
CA MET A 323 13.06 8.34 -3.27
C MET A 323 13.66 8.55 -1.88
N ASP A 324 13.28 9.63 -1.20
CA ASP A 324 13.63 9.84 0.21
C ASP A 324 12.75 8.98 1.12
N ILE A 325 11.48 8.81 0.75
CA ILE A 325 10.55 7.87 1.36
C ILE A 325 10.04 6.95 0.26
N PRO A 326 10.65 5.77 0.06
CA PRO A 326 10.19 4.81 -0.93
C PRO A 326 8.81 4.25 -0.57
N GLY A 327 7.97 4.04 -1.58
CA GLY A 327 6.61 3.56 -1.41
C GLY A 327 6.26 2.32 -2.22
N VAL A 328 5.18 1.66 -1.81
CA VAL A 328 4.43 0.71 -2.65
C VAL A 328 2.96 1.10 -2.72
N ASP A 329 2.19 0.43 -3.57
CA ASP A 329 0.75 0.59 -3.65
C ASP A 329 -0.02 -0.70 -3.33
N VAL A 330 -1.11 -0.55 -2.57
CA VAL A 330 -2.03 -1.62 -2.16
C VAL A 330 -3.45 -1.20 -2.50
N ILE A 331 -3.77 -1.37 -3.78
CA ILE A 331 -5.11 -1.15 -4.33
C ILE A 331 -5.91 -2.45 -4.40
N LYS A 332 -7.21 -2.29 -4.66
CA LYS A 332 -8.19 -3.37 -4.75
C LYS A 332 -8.09 -4.24 -3.50
N ARG A 333 -7.75 -5.51 -3.67
CA ARG A 333 -7.63 -6.49 -2.59
C ARG A 333 -6.29 -7.22 -2.67
N GLN A 334 -5.23 -6.58 -3.17
CA GLN A 334 -3.89 -7.20 -3.30
C GLN A 334 -3.41 -7.80 -1.98
N ILE A 335 -3.61 -7.07 -0.88
CA ILE A 335 -3.47 -7.58 0.48
C ILE A 335 -4.87 -7.67 1.10
N TYR A 336 -5.30 -8.88 1.44
CA TYR A 336 -6.64 -9.11 1.98
C TYR A 336 -6.73 -10.47 2.69
N PRO A 337 -7.52 -10.62 3.77
CA PRO A 337 -7.63 -11.90 4.49
C PRO A 337 -8.11 -13.03 3.58
N GLU A 338 -7.39 -14.15 3.53
CA GLU A 338 -7.66 -15.19 2.53
C GLU A 338 -9.01 -15.90 2.70
N ASP A 339 -9.51 -16.03 3.94
CA ASP A 339 -10.82 -16.61 4.24
C ASP A 339 -11.98 -15.75 3.70
N LYS A 340 -11.66 -14.52 3.29
CA LYS A 340 -12.60 -13.53 2.78
C LYS A 340 -12.58 -13.44 1.25
N ILE A 341 -11.87 -14.32 0.55
CA ILE A 341 -11.65 -14.25 -0.90
C ILE A 341 -12.14 -15.54 -1.56
N LYS A 342 -12.97 -15.38 -2.61
CA LYS A 342 -13.49 -16.52 -3.38
C LYS A 342 -12.55 -16.96 -4.50
N GLU A 343 -11.96 -16.00 -5.20
CA GLU A 343 -11.08 -16.22 -6.35
C GLU A 343 -9.82 -15.38 -6.18
N LYS A 344 -8.64 -16.02 -6.25
CA LYS A 344 -7.36 -15.35 -6.08
C LYS A 344 -6.78 -14.93 -7.43
N ASP A 345 -6.28 -13.71 -7.50
CA ASP A 345 -5.49 -13.17 -8.61
C ASP A 345 -4.48 -12.12 -8.10
N ASP A 346 -3.73 -11.49 -9.01
CA ASP A 346 -2.69 -10.50 -8.69
C ASP A 346 -3.24 -9.27 -7.92
N PHE A 347 -4.54 -8.99 -8.02
CA PHE A 347 -5.23 -7.87 -7.40
C PHE A 347 -6.28 -8.26 -6.35
N ASN A 348 -6.43 -9.56 -6.08
CA ASN A 348 -7.41 -10.10 -5.14
C ASN A 348 -6.80 -11.27 -4.38
N GLY A 349 -6.25 -11.00 -3.19
CA GLY A 349 -5.65 -12.03 -2.34
C GLY A 349 -4.27 -12.51 -2.77
N TYR A 350 -3.51 -11.67 -3.48
CA TYR A 350 -2.13 -11.97 -3.84
C TYR A 350 -1.27 -12.18 -2.59
N ASN A 351 -1.42 -11.32 -1.57
CA ASN A 351 -0.74 -11.41 -0.27
C ASN A 351 0.76 -11.73 -0.41
N GLY A 352 1.47 -10.97 -1.24
CA GLY A 352 2.92 -11.09 -1.42
C GLY A 352 3.72 -10.26 -0.42
N PHE A 353 5.02 -10.53 -0.31
CA PHE A 353 5.93 -9.74 0.54
C PHE A 353 6.38 -8.42 -0.08
N PHE A 354 5.71 -7.94 -1.13
CA PHE A 354 6.08 -6.73 -1.87
C PHE A 354 6.20 -5.44 -1.05
N PRO A 355 5.57 -5.24 0.13
CA PRO A 355 5.90 -4.11 1.00
C PRO A 355 7.38 -4.03 1.38
N ARG A 356 8.11 -5.16 1.29
CA ARG A 356 9.56 -5.22 1.49
C ARG A 356 10.36 -4.51 0.40
N TYR A 357 9.83 -4.29 -0.80
CA TYR A 357 10.57 -3.53 -1.82
C TYR A 357 10.86 -2.11 -1.32
N ALA A 358 9.84 -1.42 -0.82
CA ALA A 358 9.98 -0.09 -0.24
C ALA A 358 10.84 -0.09 1.02
N SER A 359 10.58 -0.99 1.98
CA SER A 359 11.34 -1.00 3.23
C SER A 359 12.82 -1.42 3.06
N SER A 360 13.12 -2.26 2.07
CA SER A 360 14.50 -2.59 1.69
C SER A 360 15.20 -1.39 1.05
N ALA A 361 14.55 -0.70 0.12
CA ALA A 361 15.09 0.51 -0.50
C ALA A 361 15.34 1.62 0.54
N ALA A 362 14.43 1.78 1.51
CA ALA A 362 14.57 2.72 2.62
C ALA A 362 15.83 2.43 3.44
N ALA A 363 16.02 1.17 3.87
CA ALA A 363 17.20 0.74 4.62
C ALA A 363 18.51 0.95 3.82
N GLN A 364 18.48 0.69 2.51
CA GLN A 364 19.62 0.88 1.60
C GLN A 364 19.98 2.36 1.42
N ASN A 365 18.97 3.25 1.43
CA ASN A 365 19.13 4.70 1.35
C ASN A 365 19.57 5.35 2.66
N GLY A 366 19.65 4.58 3.76
CA GLY A 366 20.04 5.13 5.05
C GLY A 366 18.89 5.67 5.89
N THR A 367 17.63 5.53 5.45
CA THR A 367 16.43 5.92 6.22
C THR A 367 15.71 4.71 6.81
N LYS A 368 14.76 4.96 7.71
CA LYS A 368 13.89 3.95 8.34
C LYS A 368 12.45 4.06 7.84
N ILE A 369 12.18 5.03 6.96
CA ILE A 369 10.82 5.43 6.60
C ILE A 369 10.48 4.83 5.23
N ALA A 370 9.37 4.11 5.19
CA ALA A 370 8.79 3.58 3.97
C ALA A 370 7.27 3.73 4.05
N MET A 371 6.65 4.02 2.92
CA MET A 371 5.23 4.31 2.84
C MET A 371 4.47 3.28 2.00
N SER A 372 3.15 3.25 2.16
CA SER A 372 2.27 2.60 1.19
C SER A 372 1.04 3.46 0.95
N GLU A 373 0.66 3.63 -0.31
CA GLU A 373 -0.73 3.94 -0.63
C GLU A 373 -1.59 2.69 -0.42
N ILE A 374 -2.75 2.87 0.21
CA ILE A 374 -3.61 1.77 0.64
C ILE A 374 -5.09 2.09 0.44
N LEU A 375 -5.87 1.02 0.28
CA LEU A 375 -7.35 1.00 0.28
C LEU A 375 -8.00 1.58 -0.98
N GLY A 376 -7.23 2.10 -1.94
CA GLY A 376 -7.77 2.54 -3.22
C GLY A 376 -8.50 1.38 -3.91
N VAL A 377 -9.76 1.58 -4.29
CA VAL A 377 -10.54 0.59 -5.05
C VAL A 377 -10.85 -0.72 -4.28
N THR A 378 -10.69 -0.76 -2.96
CA THR A 378 -11.01 -1.96 -2.16
C THR A 378 -12.52 -2.23 -2.04
N GLY A 379 -13.34 -1.21 -2.29
CA GLY A 379 -14.81 -1.29 -2.29
C GLY A 379 -15.46 -0.87 -0.96
N ALA A 380 -16.77 -0.64 -0.98
CA ALA A 380 -17.54 -0.12 0.18
C ALA A 380 -17.70 -1.10 1.36
N ALA A 381 -17.23 -2.34 1.21
CA ALA A 381 -17.32 -3.39 2.23
C ALA A 381 -16.15 -3.42 3.22
N VAL A 382 -15.15 -2.57 3.04
CA VAL A 382 -14.03 -2.46 3.99
C VAL A 382 -14.57 -2.27 5.40
N SER A 383 -14.04 -3.04 6.35
CA SER A 383 -14.27 -2.92 7.79
C SER A 383 -12.96 -2.57 8.49
N TYR A 384 -12.97 -2.17 9.76
CA TYR A 384 -11.71 -1.92 10.46
C TYR A 384 -10.89 -3.18 10.70
N ASP A 385 -11.51 -4.38 10.77
CA ASP A 385 -10.75 -5.65 10.78
C ASP A 385 -9.95 -5.83 9.49
N ILE A 386 -10.55 -5.50 8.32
CA ILE A 386 -9.85 -5.50 7.02
C ILE A 386 -8.75 -4.44 7.00
N MET A 387 -9.05 -3.20 7.43
CA MET A 387 -8.06 -2.13 7.48
C MET A 387 -6.90 -2.48 8.42
N ARG A 388 -7.18 -3.08 9.59
CA ARG A 388 -6.19 -3.58 10.53
C ARG A 388 -5.31 -4.66 9.91
N TYR A 389 -5.92 -5.61 9.19
CA TYR A 389 -5.17 -6.64 8.47
C TYR A 389 -4.21 -6.01 7.47
N ILE A 390 -4.69 -5.10 6.61
CA ILE A 390 -3.89 -4.44 5.57
C ILE A 390 -2.74 -3.64 6.17
N VAL A 391 -3.00 -2.87 7.24
CA VAL A 391 -1.97 -2.08 7.94
C VAL A 391 -0.96 -3.00 8.65
N GLY A 392 -1.43 -3.97 9.44
CA GLY A 392 -0.58 -4.88 10.20
C GLY A 392 0.30 -5.76 9.31
N TYR A 393 -0.24 -6.24 8.19
CA TYR A 393 0.47 -7.01 7.17
C TYR A 393 1.68 -6.24 6.63
N GLN A 394 1.54 -4.94 6.44
CA GLN A 394 2.60 -4.11 5.90
C GLN A 394 3.55 -3.59 6.98
N ALA A 395 3.03 -3.28 8.17
CA ALA A 395 3.82 -2.80 9.30
C ALA A 395 4.85 -3.83 9.78
N VAL A 396 4.48 -5.12 9.83
CA VAL A 396 5.43 -6.20 10.16
C VAL A 396 6.51 -6.39 9.07
N ARG A 397 6.30 -5.82 7.88
CA ARG A 397 7.25 -5.74 6.76
C ARG A 397 7.93 -4.36 6.67
N SER A 398 7.84 -3.59 7.76
CA SER A 398 8.50 -2.29 7.97
C SER A 398 7.96 -1.10 7.16
N ILE A 399 6.72 -1.15 6.69
CA ILE A 399 5.99 0.07 6.30
C ILE A 399 5.58 0.83 7.57
N ASN A 400 5.74 2.15 7.58
CA ASN A 400 5.42 3.00 8.74
C ASN A 400 4.81 4.36 8.38
N ILE A 401 4.48 4.58 7.11
CA ILE A 401 3.55 5.63 6.68
C ILE A 401 2.47 4.98 5.82
N PHE A 402 1.22 5.32 6.08
CA PHE A 402 0.07 4.78 5.37
C PHE A 402 -0.72 5.92 4.73
N ASN A 403 -0.83 5.90 3.41
CA ASN A 403 -1.60 6.84 2.64
C ASN A 403 -2.99 6.22 2.38
N LEU A 404 -4.03 6.73 3.03
CA LEU A 404 -5.39 6.17 2.95
C LEU A 404 -6.19 6.86 1.85
N PHE A 405 -6.65 6.07 0.89
CA PHE A 405 -7.54 6.46 -0.19
C PHE A 405 -8.98 6.00 0.14
N ASN A 406 -10.05 6.82 0.17
CA ASN A 406 -10.26 8.18 -0.37
C ASN A 406 -11.01 9.11 0.63
N PHE A 407 -10.65 10.40 0.68
CA PHE A 407 -11.52 11.48 1.16
C PHE A 407 -11.96 12.39 -0.01
N PRO A 408 -13.13 12.21 -0.64
CA PRO A 408 -13.49 12.98 -1.84
C PRO A 408 -14.05 14.39 -1.53
N LEU A 409 -13.93 15.33 -2.46
CA LEU A 409 -14.54 16.66 -2.37
C LEU A 409 -16.02 16.57 -2.76
N GLY A 410 -16.31 15.93 -3.90
CA GLY A 410 -17.64 15.64 -4.40
C GLY A 410 -18.40 14.67 -3.49
N ARG A 411 -19.66 15.01 -3.19
CA ARG A 411 -20.52 14.23 -2.29
C ARG A 411 -21.87 13.83 -2.91
N LYS A 412 -22.03 13.96 -4.23
CA LYS A 412 -23.30 13.75 -4.93
C LYS A 412 -23.12 13.11 -6.31
N GLY A 413 -24.18 12.51 -6.82
CA GLY A 413 -24.24 11.99 -8.19
C GLY A 413 -23.25 10.85 -8.42
N GLN A 414 -22.74 10.77 -9.66
CA GLN A 414 -21.75 9.78 -10.08
C GLN A 414 -20.45 9.80 -9.26
N LEU A 415 -20.11 10.94 -8.64
CA LEU A 415 -18.88 11.08 -7.83
C LEU A 415 -18.88 10.16 -6.60
N LEU A 416 -20.05 9.71 -6.14
CA LEU A 416 -20.17 8.75 -5.04
C LEU A 416 -19.79 7.30 -5.42
N ALA A 417 -19.58 7.03 -6.70
CA ALA A 417 -19.26 5.73 -7.28
C ALA A 417 -17.86 5.70 -7.94
N GLN A 418 -17.09 6.78 -7.86
CA GLN A 418 -15.80 6.84 -8.55
C GLN A 418 -14.80 5.88 -7.94
N GLU A 419 -14.57 6.01 -6.63
CA GLU A 419 -13.54 5.26 -5.92
C GLU A 419 -13.99 4.98 -4.47
N LEU A 420 -13.91 3.72 -4.07
CA LEU A 420 -14.36 3.22 -2.78
C LEU A 420 -13.21 2.46 -2.07
N PRO A 421 -13.11 2.55 -0.73
CA PRO A 421 -14.05 3.17 0.19
C PRO A 421 -13.86 4.68 0.33
N VAL A 422 -14.87 5.35 0.89
CA VAL A 422 -14.82 6.79 1.20
C VAL A 422 -14.79 7.00 2.72
N PHE A 423 -13.94 7.90 3.21
CA PHE A 423 -13.75 8.14 4.65
C PHE A 423 -14.40 9.44 5.13
N THR A 424 -15.73 9.45 5.19
CA THR A 424 -16.53 10.66 5.42
C THR A 424 -17.48 10.47 6.60
N GLU A 425 -18.01 11.56 7.16
CA GLU A 425 -19.00 11.49 8.23
C GLU A 425 -20.36 10.90 7.80
N ASN A 426 -20.55 10.70 6.50
CA ASN A 426 -21.73 10.06 5.94
C ASN A 426 -21.64 8.54 5.92
N GLN A 427 -20.47 7.94 6.18
CA GLN A 427 -20.35 6.48 6.32
C GLN A 427 -20.92 5.97 7.63
N PRO A 428 -21.48 4.74 7.72
CA PRO A 428 -22.18 4.30 8.93
C PRO A 428 -21.34 4.34 10.21
N TYR A 429 -20.06 3.97 10.09
CA TYR A 429 -19.17 3.74 11.22
C TYR A 429 -18.03 4.79 11.30
N TYR A 430 -18.22 5.96 10.68
CA TYR A 430 -17.25 7.07 10.62
C TYR A 430 -16.72 7.51 11.98
N LYS A 431 -17.57 7.46 13.02
CA LYS A 431 -17.26 8.00 14.35
C LYS A 431 -16.06 7.31 15.01
N PHE A 432 -15.74 6.10 14.54
CA PHE A 432 -14.65 5.30 15.06
C PHE A 432 -13.31 5.52 14.33
N LEU A 433 -13.30 6.32 13.25
CA LEU A 433 -12.12 6.49 12.40
C LEU A 433 -10.95 7.10 13.18
N SER A 434 -11.25 8.00 14.11
CA SER A 434 -10.25 8.60 15.00
C SER A 434 -9.52 7.56 15.85
N GLY A 435 -10.23 6.54 16.36
CA GLY A 435 -9.65 5.43 17.11
C GLY A 435 -8.74 4.57 16.24
N PHE A 436 -9.17 4.28 15.01
CA PHE A 436 -8.33 3.56 14.04
C PHE A 436 -7.09 4.35 13.65
N ASN A 437 -7.20 5.67 13.40
CA ASN A 437 -6.05 6.51 13.09
C ASN A 437 -5.03 6.53 14.23
N ARG A 438 -5.50 6.53 15.49
CA ARG A 438 -4.60 6.36 16.65
C ARG A 438 -3.93 4.99 16.69
N TYR A 439 -4.63 3.92 16.33
CA TYR A 439 -4.01 2.60 16.19
C TYR A 439 -2.88 2.61 15.16
N VAL A 440 -3.13 3.16 13.96
CA VAL A 440 -2.13 3.29 12.89
C VAL A 440 -0.95 4.13 13.36
N GLU A 441 -1.19 5.29 13.97
CA GLU A 441 -0.14 6.17 14.50
C GLU A 441 0.80 5.45 15.47
N ARG A 442 0.24 4.66 16.39
CA ARG A 442 1.05 3.93 17.38
C ARG A 442 1.87 2.84 16.71
N LEU A 443 1.27 2.10 15.77
CA LEU A 443 1.96 1.08 15.02
C LEU A 443 3.08 1.68 14.15
N SER A 444 2.83 2.80 13.46
CA SER A 444 3.83 3.56 12.71
C SER A 444 4.98 4.04 13.60
N TYR A 445 4.68 4.56 14.81
CA TYR A 445 5.70 4.92 15.79
C TYR A 445 6.57 3.71 16.15
N ILE A 446 5.97 2.58 16.55
CA ILE A 446 6.69 1.35 16.90
C ILE A 446 7.55 0.86 15.73
N SER A 447 6.98 0.83 14.52
CA SER A 447 7.65 0.44 13.29
C SER A 447 8.66 1.46 12.78
N SER A 448 8.93 2.56 13.50
CA SER A 448 9.96 3.55 13.16
C SER A 448 11.15 3.57 14.15
N LEU A 449 11.03 2.89 15.30
CA LEU A 449 11.98 2.99 16.42
C LEU A 449 13.32 2.29 16.18
N GLY A 450 14.46 2.94 16.45
CA GLY A 450 15.77 2.28 16.48
C GLY A 450 16.11 1.50 15.19
N GLU A 451 16.90 0.43 15.29
CA GLU A 451 17.29 -0.41 14.14
C GLU A 451 16.50 -1.71 14.05
N ARG A 452 16.24 -2.18 12.82
CA ARG A 452 15.73 -3.53 12.58
C ARG A 452 16.84 -4.55 12.89
N VAL A 453 16.49 -5.67 13.51
CA VAL A 453 17.44 -6.75 13.86
C VAL A 453 17.21 -7.97 12.99
N TYR A 454 18.09 -8.14 12.00
CA TYR A 454 18.01 -9.18 10.98
C TYR A 454 19.37 -9.36 10.30
N LYS A 455 19.55 -10.47 9.57
CA LYS A 455 20.83 -10.83 8.95
C LYS A 455 20.70 -11.43 7.56
N THR A 456 19.51 -11.43 6.99
CA THR A 456 19.21 -12.12 5.73
C THR A 456 18.87 -11.10 4.65
N ALA A 457 19.36 -11.34 3.44
CA ALA A 457 18.91 -10.67 2.23
C ALA A 457 18.43 -11.70 1.21
N LEU A 458 17.44 -11.36 0.40
CA LEU A 458 16.97 -12.12 -0.75
C LEU A 458 17.44 -11.43 -2.03
N TYR A 459 18.16 -12.15 -2.88
CA TYR A 459 18.67 -11.64 -4.15
C TYR A 459 17.54 -11.46 -5.16
N TYR A 460 17.45 -10.27 -5.76
CA TYR A 460 16.50 -9.89 -6.80
C TYR A 460 17.16 -10.00 -8.19
N PRO A 461 16.91 -11.08 -8.95
CA PRO A 461 17.60 -11.39 -10.20
C PRO A 461 17.08 -10.57 -11.38
N VAL A 462 17.30 -9.25 -11.36
CA VAL A 462 16.77 -8.29 -12.33
C VAL A 462 17.12 -8.63 -13.79
N HIS A 463 18.31 -9.17 -14.04
CA HIS A 463 18.74 -9.59 -15.38
C HIS A 463 17.84 -10.67 -15.98
N ASP A 464 17.40 -11.63 -15.16
CA ASP A 464 16.55 -12.72 -15.63
C ASP A 464 15.14 -12.22 -15.92
N PHE A 465 14.64 -11.26 -15.13
CA PHE A 465 13.35 -10.62 -15.35
C PHE A 465 13.32 -9.84 -16.68
N HIS A 466 14.43 -9.17 -17.04
CA HIS A 466 14.58 -8.45 -18.32
C HIS A 466 14.70 -9.37 -19.53
N GLY A 467 15.43 -10.47 -19.39
CA GLY A 467 15.87 -11.27 -20.53
C GLY A 467 14.87 -12.29 -21.07
N GLY A 468 13.77 -12.54 -20.35
CA GLY A 468 12.60 -13.29 -20.85
C GLY A 468 12.75 -14.81 -21.00
N LEU A 469 13.97 -15.36 -21.14
CA LEU A 469 14.19 -16.82 -21.34
C LEU A 469 13.65 -17.68 -20.21
N LYS A 470 13.83 -17.24 -18.96
CA LYS A 470 13.41 -17.93 -17.73
C LYS A 470 12.76 -16.98 -16.72
N ALA A 471 12.28 -15.82 -17.20
CA ALA A 471 11.80 -14.73 -16.34
C ALA A 471 10.70 -15.20 -15.38
N GLU A 472 9.69 -15.91 -15.89
CA GLU A 472 8.56 -16.41 -15.08
C GLU A 472 8.99 -17.44 -14.03
N SER A 473 9.84 -18.40 -14.41
CA SER A 473 10.27 -19.44 -13.47
C SER A 473 11.17 -18.87 -12.37
N VAL A 474 12.07 -17.93 -12.72
CA VAL A 474 12.93 -17.26 -11.74
C VAL A 474 12.12 -16.31 -10.85
N ALA A 475 11.12 -15.60 -11.39
CA ALA A 475 10.23 -14.75 -10.60
C ALA A 475 9.39 -15.59 -9.62
N GLY A 476 8.83 -16.71 -10.08
CA GLY A 476 8.11 -17.64 -9.22
C GLY A 476 8.99 -18.25 -8.13
N GLU A 477 10.25 -18.55 -8.42
CA GLU A 477 11.21 -19.04 -7.42
C GLU A 477 11.59 -17.95 -6.40
N PHE A 478 11.79 -16.71 -6.85
CA PHE A 478 12.00 -15.55 -5.97
C PHE A 478 10.81 -15.35 -5.02
N ASP A 479 9.59 -15.35 -5.54
CA ASP A 479 8.37 -15.21 -4.73
C ASP A 479 8.20 -16.37 -3.76
N PHE A 480 8.49 -17.60 -4.19
CA PHE A 480 8.44 -18.78 -3.34
C PHE A 480 9.43 -18.67 -2.16
N LEU A 481 10.70 -18.33 -2.43
CA LEU A 481 11.72 -18.20 -1.38
C LEU A 481 11.37 -17.11 -0.37
N GLY A 482 10.90 -15.94 -0.83
CA GLY A 482 10.48 -14.87 0.06
C GLY A 482 9.30 -15.29 0.96
N ARG A 483 8.30 -16.00 0.42
CA ARG A 483 7.20 -16.54 1.23
C ARG A 483 7.65 -17.59 2.24
N GLN A 484 8.61 -18.44 1.88
CA GLN A 484 9.16 -19.42 2.83
C GLN A 484 9.93 -18.75 3.98
N LEU A 485 10.69 -17.67 3.68
CA LEU A 485 11.34 -16.86 4.72
C LEU A 485 10.30 -16.25 5.67
N GLU A 486 9.19 -15.70 5.15
CA GLU A 486 8.07 -15.17 5.93
C GLU A 486 7.40 -16.23 6.82
N ASP A 487 7.17 -17.43 6.28
CA ASP A 487 6.58 -18.57 7.02
C ASP A 487 7.49 -19.08 8.14
N MET A 488 8.79 -18.89 7.98
CA MET A 488 9.80 -19.17 9.00
C MET A 488 10.02 -17.99 9.96
N MET A 489 9.28 -16.88 9.84
CA MET A 489 9.49 -15.64 10.61
C MET A 489 10.93 -15.09 10.51
N VAL A 490 11.57 -15.30 9.36
CA VAL A 490 12.89 -14.71 9.05
C VAL A 490 12.65 -13.33 8.45
N ASP A 491 13.20 -12.29 9.08
CA ASP A 491 13.18 -10.94 8.52
C ASP A 491 14.32 -10.77 7.51
N PHE A 492 14.05 -10.08 6.40
CA PHE A 492 14.99 -9.91 5.30
C PHE A 492 14.75 -8.64 4.50
N ASP A 493 15.79 -8.20 3.80
CA ASP A 493 15.69 -7.19 2.74
C ASP A 493 15.89 -7.83 1.36
N ILE A 494 15.46 -7.13 0.32
CA ILE A 494 15.63 -7.47 -1.08
C ILE A 494 16.84 -6.71 -1.63
N VAL A 495 17.80 -7.42 -2.23
CA VAL A 495 19.04 -6.83 -2.77
C VAL A 495 19.23 -7.19 -4.24
N ASP A 496 19.50 -6.20 -5.08
CA ASP A 496 19.83 -6.36 -6.50
C ASP A 496 21.31 -6.10 -6.76
N ASP A 497 21.72 -6.19 -8.03
CA ASP A 497 23.12 -6.04 -8.44
C ASP A 497 23.70 -4.67 -8.07
N ASP A 498 22.92 -3.60 -8.25
CA ASP A 498 23.34 -2.22 -7.97
C ASP A 498 23.85 -2.04 -6.54
N VAL A 499 23.11 -2.54 -5.54
CA VAL A 499 23.45 -2.34 -4.12
C VAL A 499 24.53 -3.30 -3.63
N ILE A 500 24.63 -4.49 -4.24
CA ILE A 500 25.76 -5.39 -3.96
C ILE A 500 27.06 -4.76 -4.51
N GLU A 501 27.01 -4.22 -5.72
CA GLU A 501 28.13 -3.55 -6.36
C GLU A 501 28.61 -2.33 -5.56
N THR A 502 27.67 -1.50 -5.10
CA THR A 502 27.94 -0.26 -4.38
C THR A 502 28.01 -0.43 -2.85
N SER A 503 28.05 -1.67 -2.37
CA SER A 503 28.12 -1.99 -0.94
C SER A 503 29.29 -1.30 -0.23
N GLN A 504 29.12 -0.99 1.05
CA GLN A 504 30.15 -0.39 1.91
C GLN A 504 31.27 -1.38 2.29
N GLY A 505 31.20 -2.61 1.78
CA GLY A 505 32.20 -3.66 1.98
C GLY A 505 31.72 -4.80 2.87
N ILE A 506 32.67 -5.69 3.18
CA ILE A 506 32.45 -6.88 3.99
C ILE A 506 33.20 -6.70 5.31
N ASP A 507 32.49 -6.83 6.43
CA ASP A 507 33.05 -6.71 7.77
C ASP A 507 32.52 -7.83 8.66
N ASN A 508 33.42 -8.53 9.36
CA ASN A 508 33.11 -9.71 10.19
C ASN A 508 32.20 -10.75 9.51
N GLY A 509 32.40 -10.92 8.20
CA GLY A 509 31.64 -11.82 7.36
C GLY A 509 30.19 -11.40 7.12
N CYS A 510 29.89 -10.10 7.25
CA CYS A 510 28.62 -9.51 6.86
C CYS A 510 28.83 -8.51 5.71
N LEU A 511 27.93 -8.51 4.72
CA LEU A 511 27.88 -7.50 3.66
C LEU A 511 27.12 -6.27 4.19
N LYS A 512 27.72 -5.08 4.12
CA LYS A 512 27.10 -3.84 4.61
C LYS A 512 26.54 -3.01 3.47
N ILE A 513 25.25 -2.67 3.55
CA ILE A 513 24.54 -1.83 2.59
C ILE A 513 23.61 -0.91 3.37
N GLY A 514 23.81 0.41 3.27
CA GLY A 514 23.01 1.40 3.97
C GLY A 514 23.02 1.18 5.49
N ARG A 515 21.84 0.99 6.08
CA ARG A 515 21.67 0.67 7.51
C ARG A 515 21.83 -0.81 7.84
N ALA A 516 21.83 -1.68 6.83
CA ALA A 516 21.70 -3.12 6.99
C ALA A 516 23.06 -3.85 6.95
N SER A 517 23.11 -5.02 7.61
CA SER A 517 24.29 -5.89 7.62
C SER A 517 23.89 -7.36 7.48
N TYR A 518 24.19 -7.94 6.31
CA TYR A 518 23.70 -9.27 5.93
C TYR A 518 24.75 -10.34 6.15
N LYS A 519 24.39 -11.39 6.91
CA LYS A 519 25.19 -12.61 7.08
C LYS A 519 24.84 -13.68 6.05
N HIS A 520 23.60 -13.67 5.58
CA HIS A 520 23.04 -14.63 4.63
C HIS A 520 22.49 -13.90 3.42
N ILE A 521 22.85 -14.36 2.21
CA ILE A 521 22.22 -13.95 0.96
C ILE A 521 21.53 -15.19 0.39
N VAL A 522 20.21 -15.17 0.42
CA VAL A 522 19.36 -16.19 -0.18
C VAL A 522 19.22 -15.87 -1.67
N ILE A 523 19.42 -16.86 -2.53
CA ILE A 523 19.38 -16.68 -3.98
C ILE A 523 18.53 -17.78 -4.63
N PRO A 524 17.67 -17.45 -5.63
CA PRO A 524 17.03 -18.46 -6.46
C PRO A 524 18.07 -19.37 -7.12
N GLU A 525 17.88 -20.69 -7.08
CA GLU A 525 18.82 -21.71 -7.54
C GLU A 525 19.22 -21.50 -8.99
N ASN A 526 18.27 -21.07 -9.82
CA ASN A 526 18.49 -20.86 -11.26
C ASN A 526 18.77 -19.40 -11.63
N ALA A 527 19.01 -18.50 -10.69
CA ALA A 527 19.29 -17.10 -10.99
C ALA A 527 20.62 -16.93 -11.75
N PHE A 528 20.62 -16.10 -12.79
CA PHE A 528 21.83 -15.56 -13.39
C PHE A 528 22.41 -14.49 -12.48
N VAL A 529 23.69 -14.63 -12.15
CA VAL A 529 24.44 -13.62 -11.37
C VAL A 529 25.58 -13.12 -12.24
N PRO A 530 25.69 -11.80 -12.49
CA PRO A 530 26.78 -11.26 -13.30
C PRO A 530 28.17 -11.56 -12.68
N GLU A 531 29.21 -11.76 -13.50
CA GLU A 531 30.56 -12.12 -13.04
C GLU A 531 31.09 -11.16 -11.96
N LYS A 532 30.82 -9.86 -12.13
CA LYS A 532 31.20 -8.82 -11.17
C LYS A 532 30.57 -9.04 -9.79
N ILE A 533 29.29 -9.42 -9.77
CA ILE A 533 28.54 -9.70 -8.54
C ILE A 533 29.02 -11.03 -7.93
N GLN A 534 29.25 -12.06 -8.75
CA GLN A 534 29.85 -13.32 -8.28
C GLN A 534 31.20 -13.08 -7.59
N ASN A 535 32.05 -12.20 -8.13
CA ASN A 535 33.33 -11.85 -7.52
C ASN A 535 33.18 -11.19 -6.14
N ILE A 536 32.16 -10.35 -5.93
CA ILE A 536 31.83 -9.76 -4.63
C ILE A 536 31.32 -10.85 -3.67
N LEU A 537 30.38 -11.68 -4.12
CA LEU A 537 29.82 -12.78 -3.32
C LEU A 537 30.90 -13.79 -2.91
N ASN A 538 31.88 -14.08 -3.79
CA ASN A 538 33.04 -14.92 -3.47
C ASN A 538 33.91 -14.33 -2.35
N ARG A 539 34.11 -13.00 -2.34
CA ARG A 539 34.80 -12.32 -1.24
C ARG A 539 33.97 -12.36 0.04
N PHE A 540 32.66 -12.19 -0.06
CA PHE A 540 31.73 -12.27 1.07
C PHE A 540 31.77 -13.66 1.73
N ILE A 541 31.74 -14.73 0.94
CA ILE A 541 31.91 -16.11 1.41
C ILE A 541 33.27 -16.32 2.08
N LYS A 542 34.37 -15.84 1.47
CA LYS A 542 35.71 -15.90 2.09
C LYS A 542 35.80 -15.13 3.41
N GLY A 543 35.03 -14.06 3.56
CA GLY A 543 34.89 -13.30 4.80
C GLY A 543 34.06 -14.01 5.88
N GLY A 544 33.44 -15.15 5.56
CA GLY A 544 32.60 -15.93 6.47
C GLY A 544 31.10 -15.66 6.34
N GLY A 545 30.66 -14.92 5.31
CA GLY A 545 29.26 -14.82 4.92
C GLY A 545 28.77 -16.09 4.23
N LYS A 546 27.46 -16.20 4.01
CA LYS A 546 26.86 -17.37 3.36
C LYS A 546 25.93 -16.97 2.23
N VAL A 547 26.13 -17.57 1.06
CA VAL A 547 25.18 -17.51 -0.07
C VAL A 547 24.51 -18.89 -0.18
N THR A 548 23.19 -18.96 -0.22
CA THR A 548 22.46 -20.24 -0.16
C THR A 548 21.09 -20.16 -0.85
N HIS A 549 20.60 -21.29 -1.35
CA HIS A 549 19.17 -21.49 -1.69
C HIS A 549 18.47 -22.34 -0.60
N ASN A 550 19.22 -22.92 0.32
CA ASN A 550 18.72 -23.73 1.43
C ASN A 550 18.46 -22.86 2.66
N LEU A 551 17.21 -22.86 3.12
CA LEU A 551 16.74 -22.01 4.22
C LEU A 551 17.05 -22.55 5.63
N SER A 552 17.60 -23.76 5.76
CA SER A 552 18.01 -24.30 7.07
C SER A 552 19.11 -23.51 7.77
N ASP A 553 19.75 -22.58 7.05
CA ASP A 553 20.86 -21.76 7.52
C ASP A 553 20.44 -20.39 8.07
N VAL A 554 19.18 -20.00 7.87
CA VAL A 554 18.66 -18.73 8.37
C VAL A 554 17.84 -18.96 9.64
N THR A 555 17.76 -17.94 10.48
CA THR A 555 17.10 -18.04 11.80
C THR A 555 15.93 -17.06 11.89
N PRO A 556 14.80 -17.48 12.50
CA PRO A 556 13.71 -16.56 12.79
C PRO A 556 14.17 -15.40 13.68
N VAL A 557 13.49 -14.26 13.61
CA VAL A 557 13.72 -13.14 14.53
C VAL A 557 13.35 -13.48 15.96
N ILE A 558 12.32 -14.32 16.14
CA ILE A 558 11.87 -14.81 17.43
C ILE A 558 11.29 -16.22 17.27
N ARG A 559 11.54 -17.09 18.25
CA ARG A 559 10.98 -18.45 18.22
C ARG A 559 9.55 -18.42 18.76
N VAL A 560 8.63 -18.97 17.96
CA VAL A 560 7.23 -19.15 18.35
C VAL A 560 6.80 -20.57 18.03
N ASP A 561 6.14 -21.24 18.98
CA ASP A 561 5.43 -22.48 18.69
C ASP A 561 4.04 -22.12 18.14
N GLY A 562 3.83 -22.34 16.84
CA GLY A 562 2.62 -21.98 16.10
C GLY A 562 2.92 -21.73 14.62
N LYS A 563 1.89 -21.51 13.79
CA LYS A 563 2.04 -21.18 12.36
C LYS A 563 1.20 -19.96 12.00
N GLY A 564 1.56 -19.28 10.92
CA GLY A 564 0.77 -18.15 10.39
C GLY A 564 0.95 -16.85 11.16
N LEU A 565 2.11 -16.67 11.79
CA LEU A 565 2.57 -15.39 12.29
C LEU A 565 3.66 -14.85 11.38
N ARG A 566 3.70 -13.53 11.27
CA ARG A 566 4.87 -12.78 10.83
C ARG A 566 5.47 -12.06 12.03
N ALA A 567 6.77 -11.83 11.98
CA ALA A 567 7.47 -11.17 13.07
C ALA A 567 8.51 -10.18 12.55
N MET A 568 8.65 -9.07 13.28
CA MET A 568 9.70 -8.09 13.12
C MET A 568 10.32 -7.82 14.50
N HIS A 569 11.62 -7.58 14.53
CA HIS A 569 12.35 -7.19 15.74
C HIS A 569 13.05 -5.84 15.51
N ARG A 570 12.76 -4.87 16.39
CA ARG A 570 13.43 -3.57 16.43
C ARG A 570 14.16 -3.40 17.75
N LYS A 571 15.34 -2.78 17.70
CA LYS A 571 16.20 -2.55 18.86
C LYS A 571 16.57 -1.09 18.98
N THR A 572 16.33 -0.53 20.15
CA THR A 572 16.76 0.82 20.55
C THR A 572 17.89 0.72 21.58
N GLU A 573 18.37 1.84 22.11
CA GLU A 573 19.34 1.80 23.22
C GLU A 573 18.69 1.30 24.53
N ASN A 574 17.39 1.52 24.71
CA ASN A 574 16.66 1.24 25.93
C ASN A 574 15.66 0.07 25.87
N ALA A 575 15.45 -0.54 24.70
CA ALA A 575 14.43 -1.56 24.53
C ALA A 575 14.66 -2.49 23.33
N ASP A 576 14.11 -3.70 23.45
CA ASP A 576 13.85 -4.62 22.34
C ASP A 576 12.32 -4.69 22.12
N LEU A 577 11.89 -4.50 20.88
CA LEU A 577 10.49 -4.52 20.46
C LEU A 577 10.25 -5.64 19.45
N PHE A 578 9.37 -6.58 19.77
CA PHE A 578 8.92 -7.62 18.85
C PHE A 578 7.49 -7.32 18.40
N VAL A 579 7.29 -7.18 17.10
CA VAL A 579 5.97 -7.00 16.47
C VAL A 579 5.57 -8.32 15.87
N LEU A 580 4.46 -8.89 16.35
CA LEU A 580 3.90 -10.16 15.89
C LEU A 580 2.56 -9.88 15.20
N PHE A 581 2.42 -10.27 13.95
CA PHE A 581 1.20 -10.09 13.17
C PHE A 581 0.56 -11.44 12.83
N ARG A 582 -0.73 -11.58 13.10
CA ARG A 582 -1.50 -12.77 12.74
C ARG A 582 -2.05 -12.66 11.32
N GLU A 583 -1.41 -13.39 10.39
CA GLU A 583 -1.71 -13.33 8.96
C GLU A 583 -2.73 -14.38 8.48
N ASN A 584 -2.70 -15.62 9.00
CA ASN A 584 -3.59 -16.67 8.49
C ASN A 584 -5.05 -16.46 8.95
N GLY A 585 -6.02 -16.88 8.13
CA GLY A 585 -7.46 -16.62 8.25
C GLY A 585 -8.23 -17.29 9.40
N GLU A 586 -7.56 -17.74 10.47
CA GLU A 586 -8.22 -18.19 11.71
C GLU A 586 -7.51 -17.60 12.93
N ASP A 587 -8.19 -17.47 14.06
CA ASP A 587 -7.54 -17.08 15.31
C ASP A 587 -6.49 -18.12 15.73
N GLY A 588 -5.53 -17.74 16.58
CA GLY A 588 -4.49 -18.69 17.01
C GLY A 588 -3.89 -18.41 18.39
N ASP A 589 -3.48 -19.50 19.03
CA ASP A 589 -2.74 -19.51 20.29
C ASP A 589 -1.25 -19.78 20.03
N TYR A 590 -0.38 -19.05 20.73
CA TYR A 590 1.05 -19.04 20.51
C TYR A 590 1.83 -19.12 21.80
N ARG A 591 2.93 -19.88 21.76
CA ARG A 591 3.96 -19.88 22.81
C ARG A 591 5.19 -19.15 22.28
N VAL A 592 5.36 -17.91 22.70
CA VAL A 592 6.45 -17.04 22.27
C VAL A 592 7.62 -17.20 23.24
N HIS A 593 8.79 -17.60 22.73
CA HIS A 593 10.00 -17.80 23.53
C HIS A 593 10.75 -16.47 23.62
N ILE A 594 10.79 -15.89 24.82
CA ILE A 594 11.38 -14.57 25.09
C ILE A 594 12.46 -14.74 26.15
N ASP A 595 13.67 -14.27 25.87
CA ASP A 595 14.79 -14.29 26.83
C ASP A 595 14.66 -13.15 27.87
N SER A 596 13.55 -13.15 28.60
CA SER A 596 13.25 -12.21 29.69
C SER A 596 12.22 -12.81 30.64
N GLU A 597 12.37 -12.54 31.94
CA GLU A 597 11.41 -12.94 32.98
C GLU A 597 10.11 -12.13 32.93
N SER A 598 10.14 -10.92 32.37
CA SER A 598 8.96 -10.05 32.28
C SER A 598 9.09 -9.01 31.17
N GLY A 599 7.98 -8.36 30.85
CA GLY A 599 7.93 -7.27 29.89
C GLY A 599 6.55 -6.62 29.83
N TYR A 600 6.31 -5.89 28.74
CA TYR A 600 5.05 -5.20 28.51
C TYR A 600 4.46 -5.61 27.15
N LEU A 601 3.15 -5.80 27.11
CA LEU A 601 2.34 -5.80 25.90
C LEU A 601 1.78 -4.39 25.70
N LEU A 602 1.91 -3.87 24.48
CA LEU A 602 1.45 -2.54 24.12
C LEU A 602 0.08 -2.65 23.45
N ASP A 603 -0.93 -2.04 24.05
CA ASP A 603 -2.27 -1.95 23.45
C ASP A 603 -2.29 -0.80 22.44
N LEU A 604 -2.29 -1.16 21.15
CA LEU A 604 -2.31 -0.20 20.06
C LEU A 604 -3.64 0.56 19.95
N GLU A 605 -4.76 0.03 20.43
CA GLU A 605 -6.07 0.69 20.39
C GLU A 605 -6.19 1.72 21.52
N LYS A 606 -5.87 1.33 22.75
CA LYS A 606 -6.04 2.16 23.95
C LYS A 606 -4.83 3.05 24.24
N GLY A 607 -3.63 2.65 23.81
CA GLY A 607 -2.38 3.32 24.15
C GLY A 607 -1.96 3.10 25.60
N ASN A 608 -2.29 1.95 26.20
CA ASN A 608 -1.82 1.57 27.53
C ASN A 608 -0.89 0.35 27.43
N LEU A 609 -0.28 0.00 28.56
CA LEU A 609 0.64 -1.14 28.68
C LEU A 609 0.03 -2.18 29.62
N GLN A 610 0.16 -3.45 29.25
CA GLN A 610 -0.12 -4.58 30.12
C GLN A 610 1.19 -5.27 30.50
N ARG A 611 1.46 -5.38 31.79
CA ARG A 611 2.64 -6.11 32.27
C ARG A 611 2.39 -7.61 32.21
N PHE A 612 3.39 -8.36 31.75
CA PHE A 612 3.40 -9.81 31.80
C PHE A 612 4.64 -10.35 32.52
N GLU A 613 4.51 -11.55 33.04
CA GLU A 613 5.63 -12.39 33.49
C GLU A 613 5.68 -13.62 32.59
N THR A 614 6.88 -14.14 32.34
CA THR A 614 7.07 -15.35 31.53
C THR A 614 7.11 -16.59 32.42
N GLU A 615 6.60 -17.71 31.91
CA GLU A 615 6.73 -19.01 32.57
C GLU A 615 7.80 -19.83 31.84
N ASN A 616 8.96 -20.01 32.45
CA ASN A 616 10.14 -20.63 31.81
C ASN A 616 10.52 -19.93 30.49
N ASN A 617 10.58 -18.58 30.47
CA ASN A 617 10.88 -17.78 29.28
C ASN A 617 9.84 -17.91 28.15
N ILE A 618 8.61 -18.29 28.48
CA ILE A 618 7.51 -18.42 27.52
C ILE A 618 6.38 -17.44 27.87
N LEU A 619 5.94 -16.69 26.87
CA LEU A 619 4.73 -15.88 26.90
C LEU A 619 3.64 -16.54 26.04
N ASN A 620 2.47 -16.77 26.63
CA ASN A 620 1.31 -17.28 25.91
C ASN A 620 0.45 -16.12 25.39
N LEU A 621 0.19 -16.12 24.08
CA LEU A 621 -0.64 -15.14 23.39
C LEU A 621 -1.77 -15.82 22.62
N SER A 622 -2.94 -15.20 22.59
CA SER A 622 -4.06 -15.53 21.69
C SER A 622 -4.25 -14.32 20.79
N LEU A 623 -4.23 -14.51 19.47
CA LEU A 623 -4.36 -13.42 18.50
C LEU A 623 -5.46 -13.73 17.48
N ALA A 624 -6.32 -12.74 17.23
CA ALA A 624 -7.31 -12.77 16.17
C ALA A 624 -6.66 -12.58 14.79
N VAL A 625 -7.37 -12.97 13.73
CA VAL A 625 -6.95 -12.66 12.35
C VAL A 625 -6.72 -11.15 12.17
N GLY A 626 -5.55 -10.78 11.64
CA GLY A 626 -5.14 -9.40 11.44
C GLY A 626 -4.70 -8.67 12.71
N GLU A 627 -4.71 -9.31 13.88
CA GLU A 627 -4.24 -8.69 15.12
C GLU A 627 -2.72 -8.54 15.12
N THR A 628 -2.25 -7.41 15.67
CA THR A 628 -0.83 -7.13 15.87
C THR A 628 -0.55 -7.02 17.36
N ALA A 629 0.31 -7.90 17.89
CA ALA A 629 0.83 -7.81 19.24
C ALA A 629 2.22 -7.18 19.22
N VAL A 630 2.46 -6.25 20.14
CA VAL A 630 3.77 -5.62 20.33
C VAL A 630 4.29 -5.94 21.73
N ILE A 631 5.39 -6.67 21.77
CA ILE A 631 6.10 -7.05 23.00
C ILE A 631 7.26 -6.08 23.18
N LEU A 632 7.31 -5.42 24.33
CA LEU A 632 8.37 -4.51 24.75
C LEU A 632 9.16 -5.16 25.91
N ILE A 633 10.46 -5.37 25.68
CA ILE A 633 11.43 -5.80 26.69
C ILE A 633 12.36 -4.62 26.99
N THR A 634 12.40 -4.22 28.26
CA THR A 634 13.16 -3.03 28.70
C THR A 634 13.39 -3.08 30.21
N ASP A 635 14.47 -2.44 30.65
CA ASP A 635 14.76 -2.24 32.08
C ASP A 635 13.94 -1.08 32.68
N GLU A 636 13.31 -0.26 31.84
CA GLU A 636 12.45 0.84 32.28
C GLU A 636 11.15 0.34 32.89
N LYS A 637 10.64 1.07 33.90
CA LYS A 637 9.40 0.73 34.60
C LYS A 637 8.30 1.71 34.24
N PHE A 638 7.23 1.18 33.67
CA PHE A 638 6.03 1.95 33.34
C PHE A 638 4.85 1.59 34.25
N THR A 639 3.92 2.53 34.39
CA THR A 639 2.59 2.23 34.89
C THR A 639 1.90 1.34 33.87
N ALA A 640 1.47 0.15 34.31
CA ALA A 640 0.86 -0.86 33.46
C ALA A 640 -0.26 -1.57 34.21
N GLU A 641 -1.20 -2.08 33.44
CA GLU A 641 -2.26 -2.97 33.93
C GLU A 641 -1.68 -4.37 34.14
N ASN A 642 -2.14 -5.08 35.17
CA ASN A 642 -1.80 -6.48 35.33
C ASN A 642 -2.66 -7.32 34.37
N LYS A 643 -2.06 -8.32 33.73
CA LYS A 643 -2.83 -9.36 33.03
C LYS A 643 -3.77 -10.05 34.03
N LYS A 644 -5.07 -10.05 33.73
CA LYS A 644 -6.11 -10.64 34.58
C LYS A 644 -6.54 -11.98 34.01
N ASP A 645 -6.67 -12.99 34.88
CA ASP A 645 -7.22 -14.29 34.53
C ASP A 645 -8.69 -14.37 34.93
N PHE A 646 -9.58 -14.56 33.95
CA PHE A 646 -10.99 -14.83 34.19
C PHE A 646 -11.27 -16.32 33.94
N ARG A 647 -11.88 -17.01 34.90
CA ARG A 647 -12.02 -18.48 34.87
C ARG A 647 -13.44 -18.97 34.71
N ASN A 648 -14.44 -18.17 35.09
CA ASN A 648 -15.85 -18.55 35.00
C ASN A 648 -16.46 -18.01 33.71
N ILE A 649 -17.09 -18.88 32.92
CA ILE A 649 -17.68 -18.53 31.63
C ILE A 649 -19.20 -18.73 31.70
N PHE A 650 -19.95 -17.68 31.46
CA PHE A 650 -21.41 -17.70 31.36
C PHE A 650 -21.82 -17.37 29.93
N ARG A 651 -22.62 -18.22 29.30
CA ARG A 651 -23.27 -17.87 28.03
C ARG A 651 -24.48 -16.99 28.32
N LEU A 652 -24.52 -15.81 27.72
CA LEU A 652 -25.65 -14.88 27.83
C LEU A 652 -26.75 -15.24 26.82
N SER A 653 -27.90 -14.56 26.92
CA SER A 653 -29.06 -14.78 26.04
C SER A 653 -28.69 -14.63 24.55
N ASP A 654 -29.26 -15.48 23.71
CA ASP A 654 -29.25 -15.32 22.25
C ASP A 654 -30.49 -14.55 21.75
N GLU A 655 -31.43 -14.22 22.64
CA GLU A 655 -32.68 -13.49 22.36
C GLU A 655 -32.61 -12.02 22.85
N PHE A 656 -33.00 -11.09 21.97
CA PHE A 656 -32.89 -9.64 22.16
C PHE A 656 -34.14 -8.90 21.69
N LEU A 657 -34.46 -7.80 22.35
CA LEU A 657 -35.27 -6.74 21.77
C LEU A 657 -34.40 -5.92 20.81
N PHE A 658 -34.81 -5.84 19.54
CA PHE A 658 -34.08 -5.16 18.48
C PHE A 658 -34.87 -4.02 17.85
N TYR A 659 -34.20 -2.91 17.54
CA TYR A 659 -34.74 -1.83 16.72
C TYR A 659 -33.65 -1.14 15.91
N LYS A 660 -34.03 -0.62 14.74
CA LYS A 660 -33.15 0.25 13.92
C LYS A 660 -32.96 1.57 14.66
N LYS A 661 -31.73 2.09 14.68
CA LYS A 661 -31.39 3.40 15.26
C LYS A 661 -31.07 4.42 14.17
N LYS A 662 -30.15 4.07 13.28
CA LYS A 662 -29.72 4.94 12.18
C LYS A 662 -29.60 4.11 10.90
N GLU A 663 -29.95 4.70 9.77
CA GLU A 663 -29.79 4.15 8.42
C GLU A 663 -29.14 5.21 7.55
N ILE A 664 -28.30 4.78 6.62
CA ILE A 664 -27.83 5.61 5.52
C ILE A 664 -28.49 5.15 4.22
N CYS A 665 -28.77 6.07 3.31
CA CYS A 665 -29.27 5.76 1.98
C CYS A 665 -28.80 6.80 0.96
N PHE A 666 -29.00 6.51 -0.32
CA PHE A 666 -28.74 7.45 -1.40
C PHE A 666 -30.04 8.14 -1.85
N ASP A 667 -29.99 9.46 -2.03
CA ASP A 667 -31.06 10.23 -2.66
C ASP A 667 -30.49 11.34 -3.58
N GLU A 668 -31.34 12.23 -4.08
CA GLU A 668 -30.94 13.35 -4.95
C GLU A 668 -29.83 14.25 -4.36
N ASN A 669 -29.66 14.28 -3.04
CA ASN A 669 -28.63 15.02 -2.33
C ASN A 669 -27.38 14.21 -2.01
N GLY A 670 -27.30 12.95 -2.42
CA GLY A 670 -26.17 12.05 -2.16
C GLY A 670 -26.44 11.15 -0.96
N PHE A 671 -25.50 11.07 -0.02
CA PHE A 671 -25.71 10.29 1.21
C PHE A 671 -26.63 11.01 2.19
N GLU A 672 -27.76 10.37 2.52
CA GLU A 672 -28.68 10.84 3.55
C GLU A 672 -28.70 9.92 4.77
N THR A 673 -29.03 10.51 5.92
CA THR A 673 -29.17 9.79 7.19
C THR A 673 -30.61 9.79 7.65
N ILE A 674 -31.17 8.59 7.86
CA ILE A 674 -32.48 8.40 8.46
C ILE A 674 -32.30 7.93 9.91
N ASN A 675 -32.89 8.66 10.85
CA ASN A 675 -32.97 8.24 12.25
C ASN A 675 -34.30 7.53 12.48
N HIS A 676 -34.23 6.32 13.03
CA HIS A 676 -35.40 5.48 13.28
C HIS A 676 -35.89 5.64 14.72
N SER A 677 -37.19 5.39 14.92
CA SER A 677 -37.84 5.35 16.24
C SER A 677 -38.83 4.19 16.28
N ASP A 678 -38.42 3.09 15.65
CA ASP A 678 -39.22 1.88 15.51
C ASP A 678 -39.51 1.24 16.87
N LYS A 679 -40.62 0.51 16.96
CA LYS A 679 -40.91 -0.30 18.15
C LYS A 679 -39.96 -1.51 18.17
N PRO A 680 -39.38 -1.87 19.34
CA PRO A 680 -38.54 -3.04 19.43
C PRO A 680 -39.28 -4.34 19.08
N VAL A 681 -38.59 -5.23 18.38
CA VAL A 681 -39.06 -6.58 18.01
C VAL A 681 -38.15 -7.64 18.62
N LEU A 682 -38.72 -8.78 19.01
CA LEU A 682 -37.94 -9.88 19.59
C LEU A 682 -37.25 -10.68 18.48
N ILE A 683 -35.94 -10.81 18.55
CA ILE A 683 -35.12 -11.51 17.55
C ILE A 683 -34.04 -12.35 18.22
N ASN A 684 -33.49 -13.31 17.47
CA ASN A 684 -32.24 -13.97 17.85
C ASN A 684 -31.03 -13.25 17.22
N SER A 685 -29.84 -13.53 17.73
CA SER A 685 -28.58 -13.17 17.06
C SER A 685 -28.53 -13.67 15.60
N GLY A 686 -27.83 -12.92 14.74
CA GLY A 686 -27.61 -13.24 13.34
C GLY A 686 -27.78 -12.04 12.41
N ASP A 687 -27.91 -12.34 11.13
CA ASP A 687 -27.95 -11.37 10.03
C ASP A 687 -29.22 -10.49 10.04
N TRP A 688 -29.00 -9.18 9.95
CA TRP A 688 -30.03 -8.16 9.83
C TRP A 688 -30.92 -8.26 8.60
N LYS A 689 -30.51 -8.91 7.51
CA LYS A 689 -31.34 -9.02 6.30
C LYS A 689 -32.76 -9.49 6.60
N LYS A 690 -32.91 -10.42 7.54
CA LYS A 690 -34.20 -11.00 7.95
C LYS A 690 -35.12 -10.03 8.71
N VAL A 691 -34.57 -8.97 9.32
CA VAL A 691 -35.28 -8.10 10.27
C VAL A 691 -35.27 -6.62 9.87
N ALA A 692 -34.24 -6.16 9.17
CA ALA A 692 -34.05 -4.77 8.74
C ALA A 692 -34.11 -4.58 7.22
N GLY A 693 -34.01 -5.67 6.44
CA GLY A 693 -34.02 -5.66 4.97
C GLY A 693 -32.61 -5.70 4.35
N ASP A 694 -32.54 -6.07 3.06
CA ASP A 694 -31.29 -6.35 2.36
C ASP A 694 -30.39 -5.12 2.17
N SER A 695 -30.99 -3.93 2.00
CA SER A 695 -30.27 -2.68 1.79
C SER A 695 -29.77 -2.03 3.09
N TYR A 696 -30.16 -2.54 4.27
CA TYR A 696 -29.93 -1.84 5.53
C TYR A 696 -28.43 -1.64 5.80
N SER A 697 -28.00 -0.38 5.83
CA SER A 697 -26.66 0.06 6.22
C SER A 697 -26.80 1.14 7.31
N GLY A 698 -26.16 0.97 8.45
CA GLY A 698 -26.36 1.85 9.59
C GLY A 698 -26.14 1.16 10.93
N SER A 699 -26.88 1.58 11.96
CA SER A 699 -26.75 1.07 13.32
C SER A 699 -28.07 0.52 13.87
N GLY A 700 -28.03 -0.70 14.39
CA GLY A 700 -29.13 -1.36 15.10
C GLY A 700 -28.83 -1.55 16.58
N VAL A 701 -29.87 -1.56 17.41
CA VAL A 701 -29.75 -1.69 18.87
C VAL A 701 -30.34 -3.01 19.33
N TYR A 702 -29.60 -3.71 20.19
CA TYR A 702 -30.02 -4.93 20.86
C TYR A 702 -30.11 -4.67 22.36
N GLU A 703 -31.20 -5.07 23.00
CA GLU A 703 -31.41 -4.96 24.44
C GLU A 703 -31.86 -6.31 25.01
N THR A 704 -31.25 -6.71 26.13
CA THR A 704 -31.62 -7.93 26.86
C THR A 704 -31.33 -7.78 28.35
N THR A 705 -31.75 -8.76 29.15
CA THR A 705 -31.42 -8.84 30.57
C THR A 705 -30.86 -10.21 30.92
N PHE A 706 -30.02 -10.28 31.95
CA PHE A 706 -29.50 -11.54 32.48
C PHE A 706 -29.31 -11.47 33.99
N THR A 707 -29.41 -12.62 34.64
CA THR A 707 -29.27 -12.76 36.10
C THR A 707 -27.95 -13.47 36.43
N LEU A 708 -27.28 -13.04 37.51
CA LEU A 708 -26.03 -13.64 37.99
C LEU A 708 -26.17 -14.27 39.38
N PRO A 709 -25.42 -15.36 39.65
CA PRO A 709 -25.23 -15.88 41.00
C PRO A 709 -24.67 -14.81 41.97
N ALA A 710 -25.10 -14.86 43.23
CA ALA A 710 -24.72 -13.88 44.25
C ALA A 710 -23.20 -13.75 44.47
N ASP A 711 -22.42 -14.82 44.28
CA ASP A 711 -20.97 -14.83 44.42
C ASP A 711 -20.22 -14.11 43.28
N LYS A 712 -20.92 -13.79 42.18
CA LYS A 712 -20.38 -13.06 41.03
C LYS A 712 -20.78 -11.59 41.01
N VAL A 713 -21.74 -11.18 41.83
CA VAL A 713 -22.17 -9.78 41.94
C VAL A 713 -21.01 -8.91 42.42
N GLY A 714 -20.84 -7.76 41.79
CA GLY A 714 -19.78 -6.79 42.08
C GLY A 714 -18.38 -7.18 41.59
N LYS A 715 -18.19 -8.36 41.00
CA LYS A 715 -16.90 -8.79 40.45
C LYS A 715 -16.54 -8.06 39.16
N GLN A 716 -15.25 -8.10 38.82
CA GLN A 716 -14.76 -7.72 37.50
C GLN A 716 -15.09 -8.82 36.49
N GLY A 717 -15.08 -8.47 35.21
CA GLY A 717 -15.30 -9.43 34.14
C GLY A 717 -15.00 -8.89 32.76
N ILE A 718 -15.24 -9.71 31.75
CA ILE A 718 -15.21 -9.35 30.33
C ILE A 718 -16.50 -9.84 29.69
N ILE A 719 -17.19 -8.98 28.94
CA ILE A 719 -18.21 -9.41 27.98
C ILE A 719 -17.54 -9.55 26.61
N ASP A 720 -17.58 -10.74 26.05
CA ASP A 720 -17.16 -11.05 24.69
C ASP A 720 -18.41 -11.20 23.82
N LEU A 721 -18.54 -10.36 22.80
CA LEU A 721 -19.69 -10.39 21.89
C LEU A 721 -19.56 -11.47 20.80
N GLY A 722 -18.44 -12.19 20.71
CA GLY A 722 -18.19 -13.13 19.64
C GLY A 722 -18.10 -12.43 18.27
N GLU A 723 -18.79 -12.98 17.27
CA GLU A 723 -18.82 -12.43 15.91
C GLU A 723 -19.80 -11.24 15.82
N VAL A 724 -19.30 -10.10 15.33
CA VAL A 724 -20.02 -8.84 15.15
C VAL A 724 -19.69 -8.26 13.79
N HIS A 725 -20.70 -7.94 12.98
CA HIS A 725 -20.52 -7.25 11.69
C HIS A 725 -21.08 -5.83 11.77
N PHE A 726 -20.26 -4.79 11.95
CA PHE A 726 -18.78 -4.79 12.00
C PHE A 726 -18.17 -3.90 13.10
N ALA A 727 -18.99 -3.25 13.93
CA ALA A 727 -18.53 -2.51 15.10
C ALA A 727 -19.61 -2.55 16.18
N ALA A 728 -19.23 -2.49 17.44
CA ALA A 728 -20.13 -2.53 18.58
C ALA A 728 -19.83 -1.45 19.63
N GLU A 729 -20.87 -0.86 20.20
CA GLU A 729 -20.82 -0.17 21.49
C GLU A 729 -21.55 -1.00 22.55
N LEU A 730 -21.02 -1.05 23.77
CA LEU A 730 -21.61 -1.82 24.86
C LEU A 730 -22.02 -0.93 26.03
N TYR A 731 -23.24 -1.14 26.52
CA TYR A 731 -23.76 -0.50 27.72
C TYR A 731 -24.24 -1.59 28.69
N LEU A 732 -23.80 -1.50 29.93
CA LEU A 732 -24.18 -2.42 31.00
C LEU A 732 -24.76 -1.62 32.17
N ASN A 733 -25.99 -1.94 32.55
CA ASN A 733 -26.72 -1.26 33.64
C ASN A 733 -26.76 0.28 33.44
N GLY A 734 -26.92 0.71 32.18
CA GLY A 734 -26.91 2.12 31.79
C GLY A 734 -25.54 2.78 31.68
N LYS A 735 -24.45 2.11 32.09
CA LYS A 735 -23.08 2.61 31.95
C LYS A 735 -22.50 2.23 30.59
N ASN A 736 -21.97 3.21 29.86
CA ASN A 736 -21.22 2.99 28.63
C ASN A 736 -19.85 2.36 28.96
N LEU A 737 -19.56 1.19 28.38
CA LEU A 737 -18.29 0.48 28.51
C LEU A 737 -17.33 0.76 27.35
N GLY A 738 -17.74 1.55 26.38
CA GLY A 738 -16.96 1.98 25.24
C GLY A 738 -17.40 1.30 23.94
N GLU A 739 -16.48 1.30 22.99
CA GLU A 739 -16.66 0.81 21.63
C GLU A 739 -15.55 -0.17 21.24
N LYS A 740 -15.90 -1.12 20.38
CA LYS A 740 -14.98 -2.04 19.73
C LYS A 740 -15.27 -2.09 18.25
N ILE A 741 -14.22 -1.88 17.46
CA ILE A 741 -14.30 -1.80 16.00
C ILE A 741 -13.53 -2.90 15.29
N MET A 742 -12.71 -3.64 16.04
CA MET A 742 -11.87 -4.72 15.55
C MET A 742 -12.01 -5.89 16.51
N SER A 743 -11.93 -7.09 15.95
CA SER A 743 -11.95 -8.35 16.67
C SER A 743 -10.72 -8.50 17.60
N HIS A 744 -10.83 -9.03 18.81
CA HIS A 744 -12.05 -9.54 19.46
C HIS A 744 -12.90 -8.42 20.09
N TYR A 745 -14.23 -8.55 20.00
CA TYR A 745 -15.21 -7.60 20.54
C TYR A 745 -15.42 -7.79 22.06
N ARG A 746 -14.33 -7.62 22.82
CA ARG A 746 -14.26 -7.81 24.28
C ARG A 746 -14.30 -6.49 25.02
N PHE A 747 -15.17 -6.41 26.02
CA PHE A 747 -15.37 -5.23 26.85
C PHE A 747 -15.11 -5.54 28.31
N GLU A 748 -14.19 -4.80 28.92
CA GLU A 748 -13.89 -4.92 30.33
C GLU A 748 -15.01 -4.35 31.20
N ILE A 749 -15.37 -5.11 32.23
CA ILE A 749 -16.35 -4.73 33.24
C ILE A 749 -15.61 -4.32 34.51
N PRO A 750 -15.72 -3.05 34.93
CA PRO A 750 -15.10 -2.60 36.16
C PRO A 750 -15.80 -3.21 37.38
N GLU A 751 -15.06 -3.31 38.48
CA GLU A 751 -15.55 -3.81 39.76
C GLU A 751 -16.77 -2.99 40.22
N GLY A 752 -17.74 -3.68 40.82
CA GLY A 752 -18.98 -3.10 41.33
C GLY A 752 -20.08 -2.87 40.28
N LEU A 753 -19.84 -3.10 38.98
CA LEU A 753 -20.84 -2.86 37.94
C LEU A 753 -21.81 -4.03 37.75
N LEU A 754 -21.36 -5.27 37.95
CA LEU A 754 -22.20 -6.47 37.85
C LEU A 754 -23.19 -6.52 39.01
N ALA A 755 -24.48 -6.59 38.70
CA ALA A 755 -25.58 -6.72 39.65
C ALA A 755 -26.19 -8.14 39.61
N GLU A 756 -27.13 -8.44 40.51
CA GLU A 756 -27.90 -9.69 40.43
C GLU A 756 -28.73 -9.74 39.15
N ASN A 757 -29.40 -8.63 38.79
CA ASN A 757 -30.12 -8.47 37.52
C ASN A 757 -29.45 -7.38 36.70
N ASN A 758 -29.04 -7.71 35.48
CA ASN A 758 -28.30 -6.82 34.62
C ASN A 758 -29.10 -6.49 33.36
N ASN A 759 -29.01 -5.24 32.91
CA ASN A 759 -29.48 -4.81 31.60
C ASN A 759 -28.30 -4.63 30.65
N LEU A 760 -28.36 -5.30 29.51
CA LEU A 760 -27.35 -5.24 28.46
C LEU A 760 -27.93 -4.54 27.25
N LYS A 761 -27.23 -3.52 26.76
CA LYS A 761 -27.55 -2.85 25.51
C LYS A 761 -26.32 -2.84 24.60
N ILE A 762 -26.49 -3.29 23.37
CA ILE A 762 -25.44 -3.38 22.36
C ILE A 762 -25.89 -2.57 21.14
N VAL A 763 -25.06 -1.65 20.67
CA VAL A 763 -25.30 -0.94 19.41
C VAL A 763 -24.33 -1.49 18.38
N VAL A 764 -24.83 -2.23 17.39
CA VAL A 764 -24.02 -2.73 16.28
C VAL A 764 -24.12 -1.77 15.10
N THR A 765 -23.04 -1.61 14.33
CA THR A 765 -23.02 -0.80 13.09
C THR A 765 -22.31 -1.58 11.98
N ASN A 766 -22.90 -1.66 10.78
CA ASN A 766 -22.30 -2.33 9.61
C ASN A 766 -21.69 -1.34 8.61
N THR A 767 -21.28 -1.78 7.41
CA THR A 767 -20.69 -0.95 6.35
C THR A 767 -21.76 -0.37 5.41
N SER A 768 -21.35 0.48 4.46
CA SER A 768 -22.24 1.01 3.41
C SER A 768 -22.45 0.05 2.23
N ALA A 769 -21.78 -1.12 2.24
CA ALA A 769 -21.83 -2.10 1.16
C ALA A 769 -23.26 -2.51 0.77
N ASN A 770 -24.15 -2.72 1.76
CA ASN A 770 -25.54 -3.11 1.48
C ASN A 770 -26.27 -2.03 0.65
N GLN A 771 -26.03 -0.74 0.92
CA GLN A 771 -26.63 0.34 0.14
C GLN A 771 -26.07 0.40 -1.28
N TYR A 772 -24.75 0.27 -1.46
CA TYR A 772 -24.15 0.25 -2.80
C TYR A 772 -24.65 -0.91 -3.65
N VAL A 773 -24.85 -2.09 -3.06
CA VAL A 773 -25.30 -3.29 -3.79
C VAL A 773 -26.79 -3.26 -4.14
N CYS A 774 -27.63 -2.63 -3.29
CA CYS A 774 -29.08 -2.73 -3.42
C CYS A 774 -29.77 -1.48 -3.96
N THR A 775 -29.07 -0.34 -4.09
CA THR A 775 -29.66 0.92 -4.57
C THR A 775 -29.84 0.93 -6.10
N ASP A 776 -30.87 1.64 -6.57
CA ASP A 776 -31.07 2.02 -7.98
C ASP A 776 -30.50 3.42 -8.28
N TYR A 777 -29.87 4.07 -7.30
CA TYR A 777 -29.37 5.44 -7.41
C TYR A 777 -28.45 5.65 -8.60
N PHE A 778 -27.57 4.68 -8.86
CA PHE A 778 -26.53 4.72 -9.88
C PHE A 778 -27.03 4.32 -11.28
N ASP A 779 -28.26 3.78 -11.41
CA ASP A 779 -28.85 3.36 -12.70
C ASP A 779 -29.14 4.54 -13.65
N LYS A 780 -28.94 5.78 -13.18
CA LYS A 780 -29.08 7.02 -13.95
C LYS A 780 -27.90 7.27 -14.90
N TRP A 781 -26.79 6.57 -14.73
CA TRP A 781 -25.56 6.71 -15.52
C TRP A 781 -25.21 5.39 -16.21
N ASP A 782 -24.49 5.47 -17.34
CA ASP A 782 -23.81 4.28 -17.86
C ASP A 782 -22.70 3.89 -16.89
N ILE A 783 -22.50 2.59 -16.62
CA ILE A 783 -21.46 2.12 -15.70
C ILE A 783 -20.07 2.63 -16.09
N LYS A 784 -19.82 2.85 -17.38
CA LYS A 784 -18.57 3.40 -17.90
C LYS A 784 -18.37 4.87 -17.50
N GLU A 785 -19.44 5.62 -17.28
CA GLU A 785 -19.39 7.03 -16.87
C GLU A 785 -19.16 7.19 -15.36
N LEU A 786 -19.41 6.13 -14.57
CA LEU A 786 -19.22 6.15 -13.12
C LEU A 786 -17.74 6.06 -12.76
N SER A 787 -17.07 4.98 -13.18
CA SER A 787 -15.64 4.74 -13.00
C SER A 787 -15.22 3.44 -13.67
N PRO A 788 -13.98 3.30 -14.16
CA PRO A 788 -13.46 2.02 -14.64
C PRO A 788 -13.38 0.95 -13.54
N TYR A 789 -13.53 1.35 -12.28
CA TYR A 789 -13.38 0.48 -11.11
C TYR A 789 -14.73 0.02 -10.52
N PHE A 790 -15.81 0.78 -10.76
CA PHE A 790 -17.06 0.63 -10.01
C PHE A 790 -17.67 -0.78 -10.11
N GLU A 791 -17.62 -1.42 -11.27
CA GLU A 791 -18.12 -2.80 -11.43
C GLU A 791 -17.36 -3.79 -10.55
N THR A 792 -16.03 -3.64 -10.48
CA THR A 792 -15.16 -4.48 -9.64
C THR A 792 -15.48 -4.24 -8.16
N GLU A 793 -15.61 -2.99 -7.74
CA GLU A 793 -15.92 -2.60 -6.36
C GLU A 793 -17.32 -3.06 -5.92
N LEU A 794 -18.30 -3.04 -6.82
CA LEU A 794 -19.63 -3.60 -6.57
C LEU A 794 -19.57 -5.11 -6.39
N ASN A 795 -18.78 -5.83 -7.18
CA ASN A 795 -18.58 -7.27 -7.01
C ASN A 795 -17.88 -7.58 -5.68
N TYR A 796 -16.88 -6.77 -5.31
CA TYR A 796 -16.25 -6.81 -4.00
C TYR A 796 -17.27 -6.59 -2.87
N ALA A 797 -18.14 -5.58 -2.97
CA ALA A 797 -19.15 -5.32 -1.96
C ALA A 797 -20.09 -6.52 -1.74
N LYS A 798 -20.46 -7.25 -2.79
CA LYS A 798 -21.31 -8.46 -2.72
C LYS A 798 -20.70 -9.61 -1.92
N ASP A 799 -19.38 -9.66 -1.76
CA ASP A 799 -18.74 -10.68 -0.92
C ASP A 799 -19.02 -10.49 0.58
N PHE A 800 -19.35 -9.26 0.99
CA PHE A 800 -19.47 -8.86 2.39
C PHE A 800 -20.74 -8.04 2.68
N VAL A 801 -21.86 -8.43 2.06
CA VAL A 801 -23.18 -7.89 2.40
C VAL A 801 -23.75 -8.58 3.64
N SER A 802 -23.50 -8.02 4.83
CA SER A 802 -24.10 -8.49 6.08
C SER A 802 -24.07 -7.41 7.16
N GLY A 803 -24.81 -7.62 8.24
CA GLY A 803 -24.74 -6.78 9.44
C GLY A 803 -25.43 -7.47 10.60
N GLY A 804 -24.98 -7.17 11.82
CA GLY A 804 -25.63 -7.67 13.03
C GLY A 804 -24.68 -8.32 14.04
N LEU A 805 -25.30 -8.80 15.11
CA LEU A 805 -24.66 -9.48 16.24
C LEU A 805 -24.86 -10.98 16.09
N TYR A 806 -23.80 -11.75 15.86
CA TYR A 806 -23.87 -13.20 15.62
C TYR A 806 -23.57 -14.00 16.89
N GLY A 807 -22.70 -13.49 17.76
CA GLY A 807 -22.34 -14.16 19.00
C GLY A 807 -21.32 -15.28 18.80
N PRO A 808 -21.23 -16.25 19.74
CA PRO A 808 -21.96 -16.29 21.00
C PRO A 808 -21.54 -15.17 21.95
N ILE A 809 -22.46 -14.70 22.80
CA ILE A 809 -22.15 -13.70 23.81
C ILE A 809 -21.77 -14.40 25.12
N LEU A 810 -20.54 -14.15 25.57
CA LEU A 810 -19.96 -14.78 26.75
C LEU A 810 -19.58 -13.73 27.78
N LEU A 811 -19.85 -14.04 29.05
CA LEU A 811 -19.37 -13.28 30.20
C LEU A 811 -18.31 -14.10 30.92
N TYR A 812 -17.10 -13.55 31.00
CA TYR A 812 -16.00 -14.07 31.78
C TYR A 812 -15.93 -13.33 33.12
N THR A 813 -15.87 -14.04 34.25
CA THR A 813 -15.71 -13.43 35.59
C THR A 813 -14.68 -14.15 36.44
N GLU A 814 -14.21 -13.45 37.47
CA GLU A 814 -13.31 -13.98 38.51
C GLU A 814 -13.85 -15.23 39.22
#